data_AF-A0AAU3GBY7-F1
#
_entry.id   AF-A0AAU3GBY7-F1
#
_cell.length_a   1.000
_cell.length_b   1.000
_cell.length_c   1.000
_cell.angle_alpha   90.00
_cell.angle_beta   90.00
_cell.angle_gamma   90.00
#
_symmetry.space_group_name_H-M   'P 1'
#
loop_
_entity.id
_entity.type
_entity.pdbx_description
1 polymer ?
#
loop_
_entity_poly.entity_id
_entity_poly.type
_entity_poly.pdbx_seq_one_letter_code
_entity_poly.pdbx_strand_id
1 'polypeptide(L)'
;MTAQKTTTGRSRAGGQERNESAVSLAWLAGALGGGSAPILDRWAEARDGMRRSRHRHLPASPDSVSDPWLARGVRGTGTGGIAPCWNPPDEIGAWPEHDVTRLVKAVPSIAWSTRHVSRWPDLPAEAGEQDATVTRFLRRETEPAARGDVVRGQVRTWLSCAVGPLLRDVMLTPESGQGALTEDAAARLAIPRQIKLPAPWAAANEFAERPLDLLYNLEISPDGRLSFLDAADVRAGQGEAWRGYWAWLSADAGFGETAEALRLAARLMRSRPVVEGLLQTARSDDPELRMIAPAVARRWLLTLKAMAWLEDAARESWEHVRPKDLACFAFNAVRPAWPRRAVGISHRSSDAKRALRRLALWSSSRCAIDAGYVPSWETNTGMAWALYGATPAIVRLRSPGYEESPWCLREAELTRHLVERADFLPGRWVLDVDLADLGALDAAYSTWDRETRGSGAAPVVLPESPPPCQVWTPSPTPAWEAAMLRASAALRVINTMLAGADLTNRFVAEFLLGDVEFPGPAPTAGPGGWQAYRAIFRRFQTLCDAPPGELGLRLPQGYPAEQMAMDLDMLQRMPDLSTGTADLGDLLVAFEFLRTEWPLMPGDDMARFLAVDCRGLTRTRWARDERLSLQRGLLAIRTPVPVWIIQLAGQGVEGWGIPGDHPIFTEHFPGQFSWMLEGSLDRRGAQSLFPASSGLELSADVRHRCREGG
;
A
#
# COMPACT_ATOMS: atom_id res chain seq x y z
N MET A 1 -58.13 -20.73 -22.66
CA MET A 1 -57.42 -20.93 -21.38
C MET A 1 -56.55 -19.72 -21.12
N THR A 2 -57.12 -18.79 -20.37
CA THR A 2 -56.58 -17.49 -19.99
C THR A 2 -55.99 -17.65 -18.59
N ALA A 3 -54.67 -17.48 -18.43
CA ALA A 3 -54.04 -17.46 -17.11
C ALA A 3 -53.70 -16.01 -16.74
N GLN A 4 -54.55 -15.44 -15.88
CA GLN A 4 -54.29 -14.19 -15.16
C GLN A 4 -53.01 -14.35 -14.31
N LYS A 5 -51.98 -13.56 -14.61
CA LYS A 5 -50.89 -13.28 -13.67
C LYS A 5 -51.39 -12.21 -12.70
N THR A 6 -51.64 -12.63 -11.47
CA THR A 6 -51.93 -11.77 -10.33
C THR A 6 -50.70 -10.94 -9.97
N THR A 7 -50.78 -9.65 -10.23
CA THR A 7 -49.90 -8.60 -9.73
C THR A 7 -50.17 -8.39 -8.24
N THR A 8 -49.38 -9.00 -7.37
CA THR A 8 -49.28 -8.58 -5.96
C THR A 8 -48.21 -7.48 -5.88
N GLY A 9 -48.68 -6.24 -5.96
CA GLY A 9 -47.88 -5.07 -5.63
C GLY A 9 -47.46 -5.13 -4.16
N ARG A 10 -46.20 -5.49 -3.92
CA ARG A 10 -45.50 -5.07 -2.71
C ARG A 10 -45.11 -3.61 -2.90
N SER A 11 -45.76 -2.73 -2.14
CA SER A 11 -45.31 -1.35 -1.99
C SER A 11 -43.87 -1.36 -1.48
N ARG A 12 -42.93 -0.90 -2.32
CA ARG A 12 -41.62 -0.44 -1.87
C ARG A 12 -41.85 0.87 -1.11
N ALA A 13 -42.22 0.79 0.16
CA ALA A 13 -41.87 1.83 1.12
C ALA A 13 -40.37 1.68 1.39
N GLY A 14 -39.54 2.15 0.43
CA GLY A 14 -38.10 2.15 0.55
C GLY A 14 -37.68 3.20 1.56
N GLY A 15 -37.52 2.80 2.83
CA GLY A 15 -36.72 3.57 3.77
C GLY A 15 -35.32 3.66 3.18
N GLN A 16 -34.91 4.84 2.75
CA GLN A 16 -33.55 5.08 2.28
C GLN A 16 -32.61 4.76 3.44
N GLU A 17 -31.80 3.72 3.26
CA GLU A 17 -30.89 3.24 4.29
C GLU A 17 -29.90 4.37 4.64
N ARG A 18 -29.85 4.73 5.93
CA ARG A 18 -29.04 5.86 6.43
C ARG A 18 -27.57 5.68 6.05
N ASN A 19 -26.94 6.71 5.50
CA ASN A 19 -25.49 6.74 5.25
C ASN A 19 -24.75 6.99 6.56
N GLU A 20 -24.15 5.96 7.14
CA GLU A 20 -23.54 5.99 8.47
C GLU A 20 -22.25 6.83 8.49
N SER A 21 -21.49 6.78 7.39
CA SER A 21 -20.26 7.56 7.22
C SER A 21 -20.56 9.07 7.19
N ALA A 22 -21.62 9.49 6.51
CA ALA A 22 -22.08 10.87 6.47
C ALA A 22 -22.58 11.37 7.83
N VAL A 23 -23.27 10.53 8.60
CA VAL A 23 -23.67 10.84 9.98
C VAL A 23 -22.46 11.06 10.86
N SER A 24 -21.47 10.18 10.75
CA SER A 24 -20.26 10.23 11.56
C SER A 24 -19.39 11.43 11.18
N LEU A 25 -19.39 11.83 9.91
CA LEU A 25 -18.80 13.08 9.44
C LEU A 25 -19.45 14.30 10.09
N ALA A 26 -20.78 14.38 10.11
CA ALA A 26 -21.52 15.48 10.72
C ALA A 26 -21.30 15.55 12.24
N TRP A 27 -21.31 14.39 12.91
CA TRP A 27 -20.97 14.27 14.33
C TRP A 27 -19.56 14.81 14.62
N LEU A 28 -18.56 14.38 13.85
CA LEU A 28 -17.17 14.80 14.04
C LEU A 28 -17.00 16.30 13.81
N ALA A 29 -17.59 16.84 12.73
CA ALA A 29 -17.56 18.27 12.45
C ALA A 29 -18.18 19.09 13.59
N GLY A 30 -19.31 18.64 14.15
CA GLY A 30 -19.93 19.25 15.32
C GLY A 30 -19.07 19.16 16.58
N ALA A 31 -18.45 17.99 16.83
CA ALA A 31 -17.61 17.76 18.00
C ALA A 31 -16.30 18.58 17.96
N LEU A 32 -15.75 18.83 16.77
CA LEU A 32 -14.57 19.67 16.58
C LEU A 32 -14.90 21.18 16.59
N GLY A 33 -16.14 21.56 16.28
CA GLY A 33 -16.59 22.96 16.14
C GLY A 33 -17.42 23.53 17.29
N GLY A 34 -17.79 22.75 18.31
CA GLY A 34 -18.56 23.20 19.47
C GLY A 34 -17.69 23.80 20.59
N GLY A 35 -18.14 24.92 21.20
CA GLY A 35 -17.36 25.69 22.19
C GLY A 35 -16.12 26.34 21.56
N SER A 36 -15.29 27.10 22.32
CA SER A 36 -13.99 27.58 21.78
C SER A 36 -13.29 26.40 21.10
N ALA A 37 -13.03 26.47 19.80
CA ALA A 37 -12.72 25.31 18.96
C ALA A 37 -11.21 25.26 18.64
N PRO A 38 -10.34 24.81 19.58
CA PRO A 38 -8.89 24.87 19.43
C PRO A 38 -8.40 24.24 18.13
N ILE A 39 -9.04 23.17 17.66
CA ILE A 39 -8.65 22.51 16.40
C ILE A 39 -8.79 23.44 15.19
N LEU A 40 -9.87 24.22 15.12
CA LEU A 40 -10.10 25.16 14.01
C LEU A 40 -9.12 26.34 14.09
N ASP A 41 -8.84 26.82 15.30
CA ASP A 41 -7.84 27.88 15.52
C ASP A 41 -6.43 27.39 15.12
N ARG A 42 -6.03 26.19 15.55
CA ARG A 42 -4.74 25.58 15.19
C ARG A 42 -4.65 25.27 13.70
N TRP A 43 -5.75 24.88 13.07
CA TRP A 43 -5.79 24.75 11.61
C TRP A 43 -5.55 26.08 10.91
N ALA A 44 -6.21 27.16 11.34
CA ALA A 44 -6.01 28.48 10.74
C ALA A 44 -4.55 28.95 10.89
N GLU A 45 -3.95 28.75 12.07
CA GLU A 45 -2.54 29.05 12.32
C GLU A 45 -1.60 28.23 11.40
N ALA A 46 -1.80 26.91 11.32
CA ALA A 46 -0.99 26.03 10.49
C ALA A 46 -1.14 26.36 8.99
N ARG A 47 -2.37 26.56 8.51
CA ARG A 47 -2.69 26.96 7.13
C ARG A 47 -1.99 28.27 6.76
N ASP A 48 -2.08 29.27 7.63
CA ASP A 48 -1.47 30.57 7.37
C ASP A 48 0.06 30.50 7.43
N GLY A 49 0.62 29.67 8.32
CA GLY A 49 2.04 29.33 8.33
C GLY A 49 2.50 28.67 7.03
N MET A 50 1.78 27.64 6.58
CA MET A 50 2.02 26.92 5.33
C MET A 50 2.00 27.85 4.12
N ARG A 51 1.05 28.79 4.04
CA ARG A 51 0.96 29.80 2.97
C ARG A 51 2.11 30.82 3.00
N ARG A 52 2.66 31.13 4.18
CA ARG A 52 3.78 32.07 4.35
C ARG A 52 5.17 31.44 4.19
N SER A 53 5.28 30.12 4.33
CA SER A 53 6.55 29.40 4.23
C SER A 53 7.27 29.73 2.92
N ARG A 54 8.47 30.34 3.04
CA ARG A 54 9.41 30.52 1.92
C ARG A 54 10.27 29.27 1.87
N HIS A 55 9.73 28.22 1.24
CA HIS A 55 10.18 26.83 1.40
C HIS A 55 11.68 26.60 1.17
N ARG A 56 12.26 25.67 1.95
CA ARG A 56 13.60 25.12 1.71
C ARG A 56 13.58 24.24 0.46
N HIS A 57 14.61 24.34 -0.38
CA HIS A 57 14.93 23.25 -1.29
C HIS A 57 15.20 22.01 -0.44
N LEU A 58 14.36 20.99 -0.57
CA LEU A 58 14.68 19.67 -0.05
C LEU A 58 15.56 19.00 -1.10
N PRO A 59 16.85 18.72 -0.81
CA PRO A 59 17.70 17.93 -1.70
C PRO A 59 17.32 16.44 -1.72
N ALA A 60 16.25 16.04 -1.02
CA ALA A 60 15.85 14.65 -0.83
C ALA A 60 15.10 14.09 -2.05
N SER A 61 15.29 12.78 -2.31
CA SER A 61 14.56 12.02 -3.33
C SER A 61 13.04 12.24 -3.22
N PRO A 62 12.31 12.41 -4.34
CA PRO A 62 10.85 12.57 -4.35
C PRO A 62 10.09 11.52 -3.52
N ASP A 63 10.62 10.30 -3.47
CA ASP A 63 9.99 9.18 -2.76
C ASP A 63 10.03 9.32 -1.23
N SER A 64 10.91 10.18 -0.71
CA SER A 64 11.01 10.50 0.71
C SER A 64 10.00 11.58 1.15
N VAL A 65 9.34 12.27 0.21
CA VAL A 65 8.46 13.39 0.49
C VAL A 65 7.03 12.86 0.69
N SER A 66 6.47 13.04 1.89
CA SER A 66 5.10 12.64 2.23
C SER A 66 4.13 13.83 2.19
N ASP A 67 2.82 13.58 2.05
CA ASP A 67 1.79 14.60 2.24
C ASP A 67 0.77 14.12 3.28
N PRO A 68 1.17 14.01 4.56
CA PRO A 68 0.25 13.57 5.61
C PRO A 68 -0.86 14.59 5.88
N TRP A 69 -0.73 15.82 5.41
CA TRP A 69 -1.77 16.85 5.54
C TRP A 69 -2.82 16.80 4.43
N LEU A 70 -2.57 16.05 3.35
CA LEU A 70 -3.39 16.06 2.13
C LEU A 70 -3.60 17.51 1.64
N ALA A 71 -2.51 18.27 1.58
CA ALA A 71 -2.48 19.71 1.33
C ALA A 71 -1.23 20.18 0.56
N ARG A 72 -0.41 19.24 0.05
CA ARG A 72 0.84 19.55 -0.64
C ARG A 72 0.62 19.57 -2.16
N GLY A 73 1.07 20.64 -2.79
CA GLY A 73 1.12 20.83 -4.23
C GLY A 73 2.53 20.67 -4.81
N VAL A 74 2.70 21.14 -6.05
CA VAL A 74 3.94 21.08 -6.83
C VAL A 74 4.28 22.46 -7.39
N ARG A 75 5.54 22.91 -7.23
CA ARG A 75 6.10 24.11 -7.88
C ARG A 75 7.40 23.78 -8.64
N GLY A 76 7.79 24.62 -9.59
CA GLY A 76 9.09 24.52 -10.27
C GLY A 76 10.25 25.11 -9.45
N THR A 77 11.46 24.56 -9.55
CA THR A 77 12.65 25.01 -8.80
C THR A 77 13.50 26.05 -9.50
N GLY A 78 13.12 26.53 -10.70
CA GLY A 78 13.95 27.44 -11.51
C GLY A 78 15.19 26.80 -12.16
N THR A 79 15.67 25.67 -11.62
CA THR A 79 16.81 24.86 -12.11
C THR A 79 16.40 23.59 -12.87
N GLY A 80 15.17 23.50 -13.34
CA GLY A 80 14.67 22.30 -14.03
C GLY A 80 13.98 21.27 -13.14
N GLY A 81 13.94 21.44 -11.81
CA GLY A 81 13.30 20.50 -10.89
C GLY A 81 11.86 20.86 -10.48
N ILE A 82 11.24 19.94 -9.74
CA ILE A 82 10.01 20.19 -8.97
C ILE A 82 10.33 20.22 -7.48
N ALA A 83 9.58 21.02 -6.72
CA ALA A 83 9.64 21.02 -5.27
C ALA A 83 8.22 20.96 -4.68
N PRO A 84 8.07 20.37 -3.48
CA PRO A 84 6.82 20.47 -2.76
C PRO A 84 6.53 21.94 -2.43
N CYS A 85 5.26 22.30 -2.48
CA CYS A 85 4.75 23.57 -1.95
C CYS A 85 3.48 23.31 -1.16
N TRP A 86 3.20 24.13 -0.17
CA TRP A 86 1.97 24.00 0.59
C TRP A 86 0.82 24.74 -0.11
N ASN A 87 -0.31 24.06 -0.27
CA ASN A 87 -1.54 24.64 -0.80
C ASN A 87 -2.74 24.23 0.08
N PRO A 88 -2.76 24.64 1.36
CA PRO A 88 -3.84 24.25 2.27
C PRO A 88 -5.14 25.03 1.93
N PRO A 89 -6.30 24.36 1.96
CA PRO A 89 -7.59 25.01 1.79
C PRO A 89 -7.96 25.87 3.01
N ASP A 90 -9.02 26.66 2.91
CA ASP A 90 -9.46 27.49 4.04
C ASP A 90 -10.09 26.68 5.16
N GLU A 91 -10.96 25.72 4.82
CA GLU A 91 -11.64 24.85 5.77
C GLU A 91 -10.85 23.56 6.03
N ILE A 92 -10.79 23.13 7.30
CA ILE A 92 -10.04 21.95 7.72
C ILE A 92 -10.50 20.66 7.01
N GLY A 93 -11.79 20.54 6.71
CA GLY A 93 -12.37 19.39 6.03
C GLY A 93 -12.43 19.51 4.50
N ALA A 94 -11.93 20.60 3.90
CA ALA A 94 -11.99 20.78 2.46
C ALA A 94 -10.86 20.05 1.73
N TRP A 95 -11.15 19.60 0.51
CA TRP A 95 -10.12 19.08 -0.40
C TRP A 95 -9.26 20.21 -0.96
N PRO A 96 -7.98 19.98 -1.28
CA PRO A 96 -7.18 20.95 -2.00
C PRO A 96 -7.76 21.22 -3.39
N GLU A 97 -7.81 22.49 -3.78
CA GLU A 97 -8.24 22.88 -5.11
C GLU A 97 -7.03 22.99 -6.05
N HIS A 98 -7.21 22.53 -7.29
CA HIS A 98 -6.28 22.78 -8.38
C HIS A 98 -7.08 23.44 -9.52
N ASP A 99 -6.68 24.64 -9.93
CA ASP A 99 -7.33 25.31 -11.07
C ASP A 99 -6.94 24.62 -12.38
N VAL A 100 -7.69 23.57 -12.75
CA VAL A 100 -7.60 22.89 -14.04
C VAL A 100 -8.58 23.46 -15.06
N THR A 101 -9.40 24.45 -14.71
CA THR A 101 -10.47 24.98 -15.57
C THR A 101 -9.90 25.57 -16.86
N ARG A 102 -8.74 26.24 -16.79
CA ARG A 102 -8.07 26.80 -17.97
C ARG A 102 -7.57 25.72 -18.92
N LEU A 103 -6.99 24.63 -18.37
CA LEU A 103 -6.60 23.46 -19.14
C LEU A 103 -7.82 22.91 -19.88
N VAL A 104 -8.91 22.64 -19.16
CA VAL A 104 -10.14 22.07 -19.72
C VAL A 104 -10.69 22.90 -20.89
N LYS A 105 -10.73 24.24 -20.73
CA LYS A 105 -11.24 25.15 -21.77
C LYS A 105 -10.37 25.20 -23.03
N ALA A 106 -9.09 24.87 -22.92
CA ALA A 106 -8.13 24.92 -24.02
C ALA A 106 -8.04 23.61 -24.83
N VAL A 107 -8.57 22.51 -24.31
CA VAL A 107 -8.53 21.20 -24.98
C VAL A 107 -9.77 21.03 -25.87
N PRO A 108 -9.61 20.76 -27.18
CA PRO A 108 -10.73 20.37 -28.03
C PRO A 108 -11.25 18.99 -27.56
N SER A 109 -12.32 19.01 -26.78
CA SER A 109 -12.83 17.83 -26.08
C SER A 109 -14.30 17.97 -25.72
N ILE A 110 -14.94 16.84 -25.41
CA ILE A 110 -16.21 16.87 -24.67
C ILE A 110 -15.86 16.82 -23.19
N ALA A 111 -16.24 17.85 -22.43
CA ALA A 111 -15.90 17.99 -21.03
C ALA A 111 -17.15 18.10 -20.15
N TRP A 112 -17.11 17.43 -19.00
CA TRP A 112 -18.16 17.47 -17.99
C TRP A 112 -17.57 17.73 -16.61
N SER A 113 -18.23 18.58 -15.82
CA SER A 113 -17.95 18.70 -14.39
C SER A 113 -18.67 17.57 -13.65
N THR A 114 -18.02 16.99 -12.65
CA THR A 114 -18.65 16.00 -11.78
C THR A 114 -19.67 16.65 -10.85
N ARG A 115 -20.61 15.84 -10.34
CA ARG A 115 -21.62 16.29 -9.38
C ARG A 115 -21.10 16.09 -7.97
N HIS A 116 -20.70 17.17 -7.31
CA HIS A 116 -20.19 17.10 -5.95
C HIS A 116 -21.33 16.85 -4.94
N VAL A 117 -21.08 15.97 -3.95
CA VAL A 117 -21.98 15.82 -2.79
C VAL A 117 -21.75 17.01 -1.85
N SER A 118 -22.40 18.14 -2.15
CA SER A 118 -22.19 19.42 -1.47
C SER A 118 -22.72 19.46 -0.04
N ARG A 119 -23.75 18.68 0.29
CA ARG A 119 -24.27 18.52 1.65
C ARG A 119 -24.88 17.14 1.82
N TRP A 120 -24.37 16.39 2.77
CA TRP A 120 -25.15 15.34 3.40
C TRP A 120 -26.25 16.05 4.22
N PRO A 121 -27.53 15.67 4.11
CA PRO A 121 -28.63 16.38 4.76
C PRO A 121 -28.36 16.57 6.25
N ASP A 122 -29.06 17.51 6.91
CA ASP A 122 -28.99 17.74 8.36
C ASP A 122 -29.37 16.46 9.11
N LEU A 123 -28.37 15.58 9.24
CA LEU A 123 -28.50 14.28 9.88
C LEU A 123 -28.34 14.55 11.37
N PRO A 124 -29.25 14.04 12.22
CA PRO A 124 -29.14 14.25 13.65
C PRO A 124 -27.78 13.74 14.12
N ALA A 125 -27.00 14.67 14.70
CA ALA A 125 -25.65 14.44 15.23
C ALA A 125 -25.67 13.63 16.53
N GLU A 126 -26.81 13.09 16.93
CA GLU A 126 -26.92 12.30 18.15
C GLU A 126 -26.08 11.03 18.02
N ALA A 127 -25.10 10.92 18.90
CA ALA A 127 -24.43 9.66 19.17
C ALA A 127 -25.48 8.72 19.76
N GLY A 128 -26.04 7.85 18.92
CA GLY A 128 -26.81 6.72 19.44
C GLY A 128 -25.94 5.96 20.44
N GLU A 129 -26.56 5.41 21.48
CA GLU A 129 -25.92 4.42 22.36
C GLU A 129 -25.16 3.39 21.52
N GLN A 130 -24.04 2.87 22.05
CA GLN A 130 -23.26 1.84 21.36
C GLN A 130 -24.20 0.71 20.87
N ASP A 131 -24.40 0.67 19.56
CA ASP A 131 -25.25 -0.31 18.90
C ASP A 131 -24.71 -1.71 19.21
N ALA A 132 -25.61 -2.67 19.51
CA ALA A 132 -25.27 -4.07 19.75
C ALA A 132 -24.33 -4.66 18.67
N THR A 133 -24.37 -4.11 17.45
CA THR A 133 -23.47 -4.46 16.35
C THR A 133 -22.01 -4.05 16.62
N VAL A 134 -21.76 -2.85 17.14
CA VAL A 134 -20.42 -2.37 17.53
C VAL A 134 -19.89 -3.21 18.68
N THR A 135 -20.71 -3.44 19.71
CA THR A 135 -20.33 -4.27 20.87
C THR A 135 -19.97 -5.70 20.45
N ARG A 136 -20.71 -6.27 19.50
CA ARG A 136 -20.39 -7.60 18.93
C ARG A 136 -19.07 -7.58 18.17
N PHE A 137 -18.81 -6.54 17.38
CA PHE A 137 -17.55 -6.39 16.66
C PHE A 137 -16.37 -6.26 17.63
N LEU A 138 -16.45 -5.39 18.63
CA LEU A 138 -15.41 -5.21 19.65
C LEU A 138 -15.15 -6.50 20.46
N ARG A 139 -16.18 -7.29 20.75
CA ARG A 139 -16.00 -8.62 21.36
C ARG A 139 -15.26 -9.57 20.42
N ARG A 140 -15.57 -9.56 19.12
CA ARG A 140 -14.85 -10.38 18.13
C ARG A 140 -13.40 -9.95 17.96
N GLU A 141 -13.07 -8.68 18.24
CA GLU A 141 -11.68 -8.18 18.18
C GLU A 141 -10.75 -8.83 19.19
N THR A 142 -11.26 -9.37 20.30
CA THR A 142 -10.46 -10.11 21.27
C THR A 142 -10.28 -11.59 20.92
N GLU A 143 -11.02 -12.09 19.93
CA GLU A 143 -10.92 -13.46 19.43
C GLU A 143 -9.85 -13.54 18.32
N PRO A 144 -9.11 -14.66 18.19
CA PRO A 144 -8.24 -14.88 17.04
C PRO A 144 -9.04 -14.71 15.75
N ALA A 145 -8.62 -13.77 14.89
CA ALA A 145 -9.34 -13.49 13.67
C ALA A 145 -9.42 -14.75 12.81
N ALA A 146 -10.63 -15.12 12.38
CA ALA A 146 -10.80 -16.13 11.36
C ALA A 146 -10.05 -15.67 10.10
N ARG A 147 -9.27 -16.57 9.50
CA ARG A 147 -8.52 -16.26 8.27
C ARG A 147 -9.50 -15.79 7.20
N GLY A 148 -9.22 -14.64 6.58
CA GLY A 148 -10.08 -14.07 5.53
C GLY A 148 -11.28 -13.27 6.03
N ASP A 149 -11.32 -12.81 7.29
CA ASP A 149 -12.33 -11.86 7.78
C ASP A 149 -12.13 -10.47 7.15
N VAL A 150 -12.59 -10.32 5.90
CA VAL A 150 -12.40 -9.10 5.08
C VAL A 150 -13.07 -7.89 5.72
N VAL A 151 -14.25 -8.07 6.35
CA VAL A 151 -14.96 -6.99 7.05
C VAL A 151 -14.08 -6.41 8.15
N ARG A 152 -13.52 -7.26 9.02
CA ARG A 152 -12.60 -6.83 10.08
C ARG A 152 -11.35 -6.15 9.52
N GLY A 153 -10.75 -6.72 8.48
CA GLY A 153 -9.59 -6.15 7.80
C GLY A 153 -9.84 -4.76 7.22
N GLN A 154 -10.98 -4.56 6.55
CA GLN A 154 -11.38 -3.27 5.99
C GLN A 154 -11.71 -2.25 7.09
N VAL A 155 -12.40 -2.65 8.18
CA VAL A 155 -12.66 -1.76 9.33
C VAL A 155 -11.35 -1.21 9.89
N ARG A 156 -10.40 -2.09 10.22
CA ARG A 156 -9.07 -1.67 10.74
C ARG A 156 -8.33 -0.76 9.77
N THR A 157 -8.46 -1.01 8.47
CA THR A 157 -7.83 -0.21 7.42
C THR A 157 -8.38 1.22 7.39
N TRP A 158 -9.70 1.40 7.40
CA TRP A 158 -10.32 2.73 7.41
C TRP A 158 -10.00 3.52 8.68
N LEU A 159 -10.04 2.86 9.85
CA LEU A 159 -9.63 3.48 11.12
C LEU A 159 -8.17 3.92 11.10
N SER A 160 -7.26 3.05 10.65
CA SER A 160 -5.82 3.36 10.57
C SER A 160 -5.54 4.51 9.60
N CYS A 161 -6.25 4.57 8.47
CA CYS A 161 -6.09 5.66 7.52
C CYS A 161 -6.56 7.02 8.06
N ALA A 162 -7.64 7.03 8.85
CA ALA A 162 -8.19 8.23 9.46
C ALA A 162 -7.26 8.78 10.56
N VAL A 163 -6.87 7.94 11.53
CA VAL A 163 -6.23 8.39 12.78
C VAL A 163 -4.90 7.73 13.13
N GLY A 164 -4.45 6.75 12.34
CA GLY A 164 -3.24 5.97 12.60
C GLY A 164 -3.49 4.75 13.50
N PRO A 165 -2.59 3.74 13.52
CA PRO A 165 -2.78 2.51 14.30
C PRO A 165 -2.86 2.77 15.81
N LEU A 166 -2.06 3.71 16.32
CA LEU A 166 -2.05 4.05 17.74
C LEU A 166 -3.43 4.50 18.25
N LEU A 167 -4.11 5.39 17.51
CA LEU A 167 -5.44 5.87 17.88
C LEU A 167 -6.56 4.92 17.46
N ARG A 168 -6.38 4.13 16.39
CA ARG A 168 -7.30 3.03 16.04
C ARG A 168 -7.50 2.12 17.25
N ASP A 169 -6.43 1.74 17.94
CA ASP A 169 -6.52 0.81 19.06
C ASP A 169 -7.33 1.40 20.24
N VAL A 170 -7.32 2.72 20.43
CA VAL A 170 -8.22 3.40 21.38
C VAL A 170 -9.69 3.27 20.92
N MET A 171 -9.98 3.45 19.63
CA MET A 171 -11.33 3.26 19.07
C MET A 171 -11.82 1.82 19.14
N LEU A 172 -10.90 0.84 19.16
CA LEU A 172 -11.20 -0.58 19.29
C LEU A 172 -11.21 -1.07 20.74
N THR A 173 -11.00 -0.17 21.71
CA THR A 173 -11.10 -0.52 23.13
C THR A 173 -12.54 -0.34 23.60
N PRO A 174 -13.18 -1.36 24.22
CA PRO A 174 -14.51 -1.22 24.78
C PRO A 174 -14.62 -0.04 25.76
N GLU A 175 -15.78 0.63 25.82
CA GLU A 175 -16.01 1.83 26.64
C GLU A 175 -16.03 1.53 28.16
N SER A 176 -14.88 1.21 28.75
CA SER A 176 -14.67 1.21 30.20
C SER A 176 -13.72 2.34 30.57
N GLY A 177 -14.26 3.40 31.19
CA GLY A 177 -13.47 4.53 31.69
C GLY A 177 -13.08 5.55 30.61
N GLN A 178 -14.06 6.35 30.16
CA GLN A 178 -13.86 7.39 29.12
C GLN A 178 -12.67 8.31 29.42
N GLY A 179 -12.51 8.79 30.66
CA GLY A 179 -11.39 9.66 31.03
C GLY A 179 -10.01 9.02 30.82
N ALA A 180 -9.86 7.73 31.17
CA ALA A 180 -8.61 6.99 30.98
C ALA A 180 -8.29 6.80 29.48
N LEU A 181 -9.32 6.53 28.66
CA LEU A 181 -9.14 6.43 27.20
C LEU A 181 -8.79 7.78 26.56
N THR A 182 -9.33 8.89 27.10
CA THR A 182 -8.99 10.24 26.65
C THR A 182 -7.52 10.56 26.96
N GLU A 183 -7.06 10.25 28.17
CA GLU A 183 -5.65 10.40 28.57
C GLU A 183 -4.73 9.51 27.72
N ASP A 184 -5.11 8.26 27.46
CA ASP A 184 -4.37 7.34 26.59
C ASP A 184 -4.29 7.87 25.15
N ALA A 185 -5.39 8.39 24.59
CA ALA A 185 -5.38 9.01 23.26
C ALA A 185 -4.40 10.19 23.18
N ALA A 186 -4.40 11.08 24.19
CA ALA A 186 -3.46 12.20 24.26
C ALA A 186 -2.01 11.73 24.42
N ALA A 187 -1.76 10.71 25.25
CA ALA A 187 -0.43 10.12 25.44
C ALA A 187 0.10 9.50 24.13
N ARG A 188 -0.76 8.78 23.39
CA ARG A 188 -0.41 8.15 22.10
C ARG A 188 -0.08 9.17 21.01
N LEU A 189 -0.76 10.31 20.97
CA LEU A 189 -0.41 11.43 20.09
C LEU A 189 1.00 11.99 20.35
N ALA A 190 1.51 11.84 21.58
CA ALA A 190 2.84 12.28 21.95
C ALA A 190 3.95 11.25 21.71
N ILE A 191 3.62 10.00 21.38
CA ILE A 191 4.62 8.93 21.13
C ILE A 191 5.61 9.31 20.01
N PRO A 192 5.19 9.82 18.83
CA PRO A 192 6.13 10.15 17.75
C PRO A 192 7.23 11.13 18.17
N ARG A 193 6.93 12.06 19.09
CA ARG A 193 7.88 13.06 19.61
C ARG A 193 9.00 12.44 20.45
N GLN A 194 8.78 11.26 21.02
CA GLN A 194 9.77 10.55 21.83
C GLN A 194 10.82 9.84 20.96
N ILE A 195 10.58 9.76 19.65
CA ILE A 195 11.46 9.09 18.71
C ILE A 195 12.43 10.10 18.11
N LYS A 196 13.73 9.81 18.25
CA LYS A 196 14.77 10.62 17.63
C LYS A 196 14.77 10.39 16.12
N LEU A 197 14.40 11.43 15.37
CA LEU A 197 14.43 11.40 13.91
C LEU A 197 15.88 11.40 13.38
N PRO A 198 16.16 10.68 12.28
CA PRO A 198 17.41 10.84 11.54
C PRO A 198 17.63 12.30 11.11
N ALA A 199 18.89 12.75 11.06
CA ALA A 199 19.21 14.15 10.74
C ALA A 199 18.59 14.66 9.41
N PRO A 200 18.56 13.87 8.32
CA PRO A 200 17.89 14.28 7.08
C PRO A 200 16.37 14.45 7.22
N TRP A 201 15.73 13.63 8.07
CA TRP A 201 14.29 13.72 8.36
C TRP A 201 13.97 14.95 9.20
N ALA A 202 14.77 15.21 10.23
CA ALA A 202 14.61 16.38 11.09
C ALA A 202 14.73 17.69 10.29
N ALA A 203 15.65 17.76 9.32
CA ALA A 203 15.84 18.95 8.48
C ALA A 203 14.66 19.24 7.53
N ALA A 204 13.85 18.23 7.22
CA ALA A 204 12.70 18.28 6.32
C ALA A 204 11.34 18.47 7.03
N ASN A 205 11.34 18.55 8.36
CA ASN A 205 10.12 18.62 9.19
C ASN A 205 9.75 20.09 9.45
N GLU A 206 8.85 20.66 8.66
CA GLU A 206 8.40 22.06 8.80
C GLU A 206 7.04 22.18 9.51
N PHE A 207 6.13 21.23 9.23
CA PHE A 207 4.77 21.18 9.77
C PHE A 207 4.47 19.78 10.33
N ALA A 208 5.40 19.22 11.11
CA ALA A 208 5.29 17.92 11.75
C ALA A 208 5.05 16.73 10.79
N GLU A 209 5.50 16.81 9.53
CA GLU A 209 5.28 15.73 8.56
C GLU A 209 5.91 14.41 9.01
N ARG A 210 7.10 14.44 9.60
CA ARG A 210 7.80 13.21 10.04
C ARG A 210 7.18 12.58 11.29
N PRO A 211 6.84 13.34 12.34
CA PRO A 211 6.00 12.83 13.42
C PRO A 211 4.67 12.25 12.94
N LEU A 212 4.04 12.87 11.93
CA LEU A 212 2.81 12.33 11.34
C LEU A 212 3.08 11.03 10.58
N ASP A 213 4.14 10.96 9.78
CA ASP A 213 4.56 9.71 9.12
C ASP A 213 4.76 8.59 10.17
N LEU A 214 5.39 8.88 11.31
CA LEU A 214 5.50 7.93 12.41
C LEU A 214 4.12 7.56 13.00
N LEU A 215 3.27 8.53 13.31
CA LEU A 215 1.93 8.29 13.88
C LEU A 215 1.08 7.34 13.01
N TYR A 216 1.18 7.45 11.69
CA TYR A 216 0.40 6.66 10.73
C TYR A 216 1.02 5.30 10.40
N ASN A 217 2.17 4.95 10.98
CA ASN A 217 2.87 3.71 10.69
C ASN A 217 3.31 2.92 11.94
N LEU A 218 3.40 3.56 13.11
CA LEU A 218 3.80 2.91 14.35
C LEU A 218 2.66 2.06 14.94
N GLU A 219 3.01 0.88 15.44
CA GLU A 219 2.12 -0.01 16.18
C GLU A 219 2.72 -0.37 17.55
N ILE A 220 1.86 -0.65 18.52
CA ILE A 220 2.25 -1.18 19.83
C ILE A 220 2.02 -2.69 19.78
N SER A 221 3.07 -3.48 19.98
CA SER A 221 2.98 -4.94 20.05
C SER A 221 2.27 -5.38 21.34
N PRO A 222 1.76 -6.62 21.42
CA PRO A 222 1.04 -7.11 22.59
C PRO A 222 1.84 -7.08 23.91
N ASP A 223 3.17 -7.09 23.84
CA ASP A 223 4.09 -6.94 24.97
C ASP A 223 4.37 -5.47 25.35
N GLY A 224 3.68 -4.51 24.72
CA GLY A 224 3.77 -3.08 25.01
C GLY A 224 4.96 -2.37 24.35
N ARG A 225 5.73 -3.05 23.50
CA ARG A 225 6.84 -2.44 22.77
C ARG A 225 6.35 -1.72 21.53
N LEU A 226 7.09 -0.70 21.11
CA LEU A 226 6.87 -0.09 19.79
C LEU A 226 7.47 -1.01 18.73
N SER A 227 6.65 -1.43 17.77
CA SER A 227 7.13 -2.00 16.53
C SER A 227 7.76 -0.87 15.72
N PHE A 228 9.09 -0.77 15.77
CA PHE A 228 9.82 0.33 15.15
C PHE A 228 9.94 0.08 13.64
N LEU A 229 9.62 1.11 12.88
CA LEU A 229 9.79 1.12 11.43
C LEU A 229 11.25 1.44 11.13
N ASP A 230 11.87 0.76 10.17
CA ASP A 230 12.99 1.40 9.50
C ASP A 230 12.43 2.64 8.79
N ALA A 231 12.82 3.83 9.26
CA ALA A 231 12.36 5.09 8.67
C ALA A 231 12.72 5.16 7.19
N ALA A 232 13.80 4.50 6.75
CA ALA A 232 14.16 4.41 5.33
C ALA A 232 13.11 3.66 4.48
N ASP A 233 12.26 2.85 5.09
CA ASP A 233 11.22 2.07 4.40
C ASP A 233 9.86 2.79 4.32
N VAL A 234 9.71 3.97 4.94
CA VAL A 234 8.52 4.81 4.77
C VAL A 234 8.62 5.62 3.48
N ARG A 235 7.73 5.33 2.52
CA ARG A 235 7.75 5.91 1.17
C ARG A 235 6.49 6.69 0.90
N ALA A 236 6.63 7.94 0.50
CA ALA A 236 5.52 8.88 0.36
C ALA A 236 4.56 8.91 1.60
N GLY A 237 5.08 8.60 2.80
CA GLY A 237 4.31 8.52 4.05
C GLY A 237 3.71 7.14 4.35
N GLN A 238 3.96 6.13 3.52
CA GLN A 238 3.47 4.76 3.67
C GLN A 238 4.61 3.81 4.05
N GLY A 239 4.55 3.23 5.25
CA GLY A 239 5.42 2.14 5.71
C GLY A 239 4.80 0.76 5.49
N GLU A 240 5.48 -0.30 5.97
CA GLU A 240 5.12 -1.71 5.71
C GLU A 240 3.67 -2.08 6.06
N ALA A 241 3.07 -1.45 7.08
CA ALA A 241 1.68 -1.68 7.48
C ALA A 241 0.67 -1.39 6.36
N TRP A 242 0.97 -0.44 5.47
CA TRP A 242 0.08 -0.05 4.36
C TRP A 242 -0.14 -1.16 3.36
N ARG A 243 0.81 -2.09 3.19
CA ARG A 243 0.59 -3.30 2.39
C ARG A 243 -0.64 -4.07 2.84
N GLY A 244 -0.83 -4.19 4.16
CA GLY A 244 -2.01 -4.85 4.73
C GLY A 244 -3.29 -4.09 4.39
N TYR A 245 -3.26 -2.76 4.47
CA TYR A 245 -4.40 -1.90 4.12
C TYR A 245 -4.84 -2.11 2.67
N TRP A 246 -3.88 -2.05 1.75
CA TRP A 246 -4.16 -2.28 0.34
C TRP A 246 -4.67 -3.70 0.08
N ALA A 247 -4.07 -4.72 0.69
CA ALA A 247 -4.50 -6.10 0.53
C ALA A 247 -5.94 -6.33 1.00
N TRP A 248 -6.37 -5.73 2.12
CA TRP A 248 -7.75 -5.86 2.62
C TRP A 248 -8.77 -5.12 1.76
N LEU A 249 -8.40 -3.97 1.21
CA LEU A 249 -9.28 -3.19 0.33
C LEU A 249 -9.36 -3.78 -1.08
N SER A 250 -8.31 -4.47 -1.55
CA SER A 250 -8.30 -5.17 -2.83
C SER A 250 -8.75 -6.62 -2.76
N ALA A 251 -9.09 -7.12 -1.57
CA ALA A 251 -9.63 -8.46 -1.39
C ALA A 251 -10.97 -8.61 -2.13
N ASP A 252 -11.27 -9.83 -2.58
CA ASP A 252 -12.55 -10.13 -3.23
C ASP A 252 -13.67 -10.18 -2.19
N ALA A 253 -14.24 -9.01 -1.88
CA ALA A 253 -15.44 -8.84 -1.06
C ALA A 253 -16.64 -8.44 -1.92
N GLY A 254 -17.84 -8.81 -1.47
CA GLY A 254 -19.10 -8.32 -2.04
C GLY A 254 -19.40 -6.87 -1.63
N PHE A 255 -20.31 -6.21 -2.36
CA PHE A 255 -20.79 -4.86 -2.01
C PHE A 255 -21.40 -4.80 -0.60
N GLY A 256 -22.10 -5.86 -0.17
CA GLY A 256 -22.69 -5.94 1.16
C GLY A 256 -21.65 -5.97 2.29
N GLU A 257 -20.60 -6.78 2.15
CA GLU A 257 -19.50 -6.86 3.12
C GLU A 257 -18.72 -5.53 3.20
N THR A 258 -18.49 -4.91 2.04
CA THR A 258 -17.84 -3.59 1.96
C THR A 258 -18.70 -2.52 2.67
N ALA A 259 -20.02 -2.51 2.42
CA ALA A 259 -20.94 -1.59 3.08
C ALA A 259 -21.04 -1.83 4.60
N GLU A 260 -21.04 -3.10 5.04
CA GLU A 260 -20.99 -3.45 6.46
C GLU A 260 -19.72 -2.93 7.13
N ALA A 261 -18.55 -3.17 6.50
CA ALA A 261 -17.27 -2.67 7.00
C ALA A 261 -17.25 -1.14 7.12
N LEU A 262 -17.77 -0.42 6.13
CA LEU A 262 -17.83 1.05 6.15
C LEU A 262 -18.71 1.56 7.28
N ARG A 263 -19.90 0.98 7.48
CA ARG A 263 -20.81 1.38 8.56
C ARG A 263 -20.21 1.09 9.93
N LEU A 264 -19.60 -0.07 10.11
CA LEU A 264 -18.91 -0.42 11.36
C LEU A 264 -17.76 0.54 11.64
N ALA A 265 -16.91 0.81 10.64
CA ALA A 265 -15.81 1.75 10.77
C ALA A 265 -16.32 3.17 11.12
N ALA A 266 -17.34 3.66 10.42
CA ALA A 266 -17.93 4.97 10.68
C ALA A 266 -18.49 5.08 12.11
N ARG A 267 -19.17 4.04 12.61
CA ARG A 267 -19.68 3.99 13.99
C ARG A 267 -18.56 4.02 15.02
N LEU A 268 -17.49 3.24 14.81
CA LEU A 268 -16.30 3.23 15.66
C LEU A 268 -15.57 4.59 15.64
N MET A 269 -15.60 5.28 14.50
CA MET A 269 -15.13 6.65 14.35
C MET A 269 -15.99 7.69 15.10
N ARG A 270 -17.05 7.33 15.81
CA ARG A 270 -17.71 8.23 16.78
C ARG A 270 -17.10 8.12 18.17
N SER A 271 -15.77 8.14 18.23
CA SER A 271 -15.01 7.97 19.46
C SER A 271 -14.82 9.29 20.20
N ARG A 272 -15.60 9.52 21.26
CA ARG A 272 -15.43 10.68 22.15
C ARG A 272 -14.03 10.76 22.76
N PRO A 273 -13.43 9.66 23.28
CA PRO A 273 -12.11 9.74 23.87
C PRO A 273 -11.02 10.25 22.92
N VAL A 274 -11.05 9.82 21.65
CA VAL A 274 -10.08 10.30 20.65
C VAL A 274 -10.30 11.77 20.32
N VAL A 275 -11.55 12.22 20.18
CA VAL A 275 -11.84 13.65 19.95
C VAL A 275 -11.38 14.51 21.13
N GLU A 276 -11.68 14.10 22.36
CA GLU A 276 -11.24 14.81 23.56
C GLU A 276 -9.71 14.83 23.68
N GLY A 277 -9.03 13.72 23.38
CA GLY A 277 -7.57 13.64 23.35
C GLY A 277 -6.97 14.60 22.32
N LEU A 278 -7.57 14.73 21.13
CA LEU A 278 -7.18 15.73 20.12
C LEU A 278 -7.38 17.17 20.63
N LEU A 279 -8.51 17.46 21.30
CA LEU A 279 -8.80 18.77 21.86
C LEU A 279 -7.82 19.14 22.99
N GLN A 280 -7.43 18.18 23.83
CA GLN A 280 -6.39 18.38 24.85
C GLN A 280 -5.03 18.65 24.19
N THR A 281 -4.67 17.86 23.18
CA THR A 281 -3.41 17.99 22.44
C THR A 281 -3.31 19.34 21.72
N ALA A 282 -4.41 19.83 21.12
CA ALA A 282 -4.48 21.14 20.47
C ALA A 282 -4.32 22.34 21.42
N ARG A 283 -4.52 22.11 22.73
CA ARG A 283 -4.30 23.08 23.81
C ARG A 283 -2.93 22.94 24.49
N SER A 284 -2.13 21.96 24.09
CA SER A 284 -0.78 21.75 24.66
C SER A 284 0.10 22.98 24.45
N ASP A 285 1.02 23.23 25.39
CA ASP A 285 2.06 24.24 25.22
C ASP A 285 3.11 23.83 24.17
N ASP A 286 3.14 22.55 23.81
CA ASP A 286 4.05 22.01 22.81
C ASP A 286 3.63 22.39 21.37
N PRO A 287 4.45 23.15 20.62
CA PRO A 287 4.14 23.53 19.25
C PRO A 287 3.94 22.35 18.29
N GLU A 288 4.68 21.25 18.45
CA GLU A 288 4.61 20.10 17.56
C GLU A 288 3.32 19.31 17.80
N LEU A 289 2.97 19.06 19.06
CA LEU A 289 1.70 18.40 19.41
C LEU A 289 0.50 19.23 18.95
N ARG A 290 0.55 20.56 19.10
CA ARG A 290 -0.49 21.47 18.59
C ARG A 290 -0.70 21.37 17.09
N MET A 291 0.33 21.01 16.31
CA MET A 291 0.22 20.80 14.86
C MET A 291 -0.30 19.41 14.49
N ILE A 292 0.07 18.37 15.25
CA ILE A 292 -0.38 16.99 14.98
C ILE A 292 -1.91 16.89 15.10
N ALA A 293 -2.50 17.51 16.12
CA ALA A 293 -3.94 17.42 16.38
C ALA A 293 -4.85 17.86 15.19
N PRO A 294 -4.69 19.06 14.60
CA PRO A 294 -5.48 19.45 13.42
C PRO A 294 -5.14 18.62 12.17
N ALA A 295 -3.94 18.06 12.02
CA ALA A 295 -3.61 17.15 10.91
C ALA A 295 -4.43 15.86 10.97
N VAL A 296 -4.49 15.24 12.16
CA VAL A 296 -5.29 14.03 12.41
C VAL A 296 -6.78 14.32 12.21
N ALA A 297 -7.27 15.44 12.76
CA ALA A 297 -8.66 15.86 12.58
C ALA A 297 -9.02 16.07 11.09
N ARG A 298 -8.13 16.71 10.32
CA ARG A 298 -8.30 16.88 8.87
C ARG A 298 -8.38 15.54 8.14
N ARG A 299 -7.44 14.62 8.38
CA ARG A 299 -7.46 13.28 7.74
C ARG A 299 -8.71 12.50 8.11
N TRP A 300 -9.15 12.59 9.35
CA TRP A 300 -10.38 11.94 9.80
C TRP A 300 -11.62 12.45 9.05
N LEU A 301 -11.77 13.78 8.93
CA LEU A 301 -12.86 14.40 8.18
C LEU A 301 -12.85 14.00 6.69
N LEU A 302 -11.68 14.04 6.04
CA LEU A 302 -11.54 13.67 4.62
C LEU A 302 -11.79 12.17 4.39
N THR A 303 -11.38 11.32 5.34
CA THR A 303 -11.63 9.87 5.29
C THR A 303 -13.13 9.58 5.38
N LEU A 304 -13.84 10.20 6.32
CA LEU A 304 -15.30 10.04 6.42
C LEU A 304 -16.04 10.58 5.20
N LYS A 305 -15.55 11.65 4.54
CA LYS A 305 -16.10 12.12 3.25
C LYS A 305 -15.96 11.08 2.13
N ALA A 306 -14.77 10.51 1.98
CA ALA A 306 -14.53 9.47 0.99
C ALA A 306 -15.35 8.20 1.27
N MET A 307 -15.43 7.79 2.55
CA MET A 307 -16.27 6.67 2.99
C MET A 307 -17.76 6.92 2.75
N ALA A 308 -18.25 8.15 2.97
CA ALA A 308 -19.66 8.49 2.74
C ALA A 308 -20.04 8.36 1.27
N TRP A 309 -19.19 8.83 0.36
CA TRP A 309 -19.40 8.58 -1.07
C TRP A 309 -19.35 7.08 -1.39
N LEU A 310 -18.37 6.36 -0.83
CA LEU A 310 -18.21 4.92 -1.09
C LEU A 310 -19.41 4.10 -0.59
N GLU A 311 -19.96 4.43 0.57
CA GLU A 311 -21.13 3.77 1.14
C GLU A 311 -22.37 3.95 0.25
N ASP A 312 -22.54 5.12 -0.37
CA ASP A 312 -23.59 5.36 -1.36
C ASP A 312 -23.31 4.64 -2.67
N ALA A 313 -22.09 4.74 -3.19
CA ALA A 313 -21.68 4.07 -4.42
C ALA A 313 -21.84 2.54 -4.31
N ALA A 314 -21.63 1.96 -3.13
CA ALA A 314 -21.83 0.53 -2.88
C ALA A 314 -23.30 0.08 -2.90
N ARG A 315 -24.27 1.01 -2.83
CA ARG A 315 -25.71 0.71 -2.95
C ARG A 315 -26.19 0.68 -4.40
N GLU A 316 -25.34 1.12 -5.33
CA GLU A 316 -25.68 1.21 -6.74
C GLU A 316 -25.46 -0.09 -7.48
N SER A 317 -26.15 -0.23 -8.62
CA SER A 317 -25.91 -1.34 -9.55
C SER A 317 -24.74 -1.00 -10.47
N TRP A 318 -23.74 -1.88 -10.47
CA TRP A 318 -22.56 -1.80 -11.33
C TRP A 318 -22.52 -2.98 -12.30
N GLU A 319 -22.18 -2.72 -13.56
CA GLU A 319 -22.01 -3.74 -14.60
C GLU A 319 -20.59 -4.29 -14.62
N HIS A 320 -19.57 -3.42 -14.48
CA HIS A 320 -18.17 -3.79 -14.59
C HIS A 320 -17.36 -3.48 -13.33
N VAL A 321 -17.67 -2.37 -12.66
CA VAL A 321 -16.99 -1.92 -11.43
C VAL A 321 -17.28 -2.88 -10.28
N ARG A 322 -16.23 -3.28 -9.57
CA ARG A 322 -16.29 -4.20 -8.43
C ARG A 322 -16.17 -3.43 -7.11
N PRO A 323 -16.54 -4.04 -5.96
CA PRO A 323 -16.42 -3.39 -4.66
C PRO A 323 -14.99 -2.90 -4.36
N LYS A 324 -13.98 -3.74 -4.66
CA LYS A 324 -12.58 -3.38 -4.49
C LYS A 324 -12.11 -2.21 -5.35
N ASP A 325 -12.74 -2.01 -6.52
CA ASP A 325 -12.42 -0.88 -7.39
C ASP A 325 -12.86 0.44 -6.71
N LEU A 326 -14.08 0.49 -6.19
CA LEU A 326 -14.59 1.64 -5.45
C LEU A 326 -13.79 1.90 -4.16
N ALA A 327 -13.49 0.84 -3.40
CA ALA A 327 -12.73 0.94 -2.16
C ALA A 327 -11.32 1.51 -2.41
N CYS A 328 -10.61 0.97 -3.41
CA CYS A 328 -9.29 1.48 -3.79
C CYS A 328 -9.36 2.91 -4.35
N PHE A 329 -10.40 3.27 -5.10
CA PHE A 329 -10.58 4.64 -5.60
C PHE A 329 -10.77 5.66 -4.48
N ALA A 330 -11.67 5.39 -3.53
CA ALA A 330 -11.88 6.26 -2.37
C ALA A 330 -10.64 6.35 -1.48
N PHE A 331 -9.99 5.21 -1.20
CA PHE A 331 -8.81 5.16 -0.34
C PHE A 331 -7.60 5.90 -0.94
N ASN A 332 -7.43 5.84 -2.27
CA ASN A 332 -6.39 6.60 -2.97
C ASN A 332 -6.51 8.12 -2.83
N ALA A 333 -7.70 8.66 -2.53
CA ALA A 333 -7.87 10.09 -2.30
C ALA A 333 -7.28 10.54 -0.95
N VAL A 334 -7.26 9.65 0.04
CA VAL A 334 -6.94 9.95 1.45
C VAL A 334 -5.60 9.41 1.92
N ARG A 335 -4.92 8.59 1.11
CA ARG A 335 -3.53 8.17 1.39
C ARG A 335 -2.58 9.38 1.36
N PRO A 336 -1.50 9.36 2.18
CA PRO A 336 -0.40 10.28 1.97
C PRO A 336 0.27 9.92 0.63
N ALA A 337 0.41 10.91 -0.24
CA ALA A 337 1.09 10.75 -1.51
C ALA A 337 1.61 12.10 -1.98
N TRP A 338 2.84 12.13 -2.46
CA TRP A 338 3.41 13.28 -3.16
C TRP A 338 4.18 12.82 -4.41
N PRO A 339 4.09 13.55 -5.53
CA PRO A 339 3.17 14.67 -5.77
C PRO A 339 1.73 14.22 -6.00
N ARG A 340 0.76 15.02 -5.52
CA ARG A 340 -0.64 14.89 -5.94
C ARG A 340 -0.77 15.27 -7.41
N ARG A 341 -1.23 14.33 -8.24
CA ARG A 341 -1.39 14.53 -9.69
C ARG A 341 -2.63 15.40 -9.94
N ALA A 342 -2.53 16.30 -10.91
CA ALA A 342 -3.62 17.18 -11.34
C ALA A 342 -4.48 16.54 -12.44
N VAL A 343 -3.85 15.76 -13.31
CA VAL A 343 -4.47 15.15 -14.50
C VAL A 343 -4.23 13.65 -14.49
N GLY A 344 -5.27 12.82 -14.49
CA GLY A 344 -5.19 11.38 -14.72
C GLY A 344 -5.54 11.04 -16.16
N ILE A 345 -4.76 10.19 -16.83
CA ILE A 345 -4.97 9.83 -18.25
C ILE A 345 -5.36 8.35 -18.35
N SER A 346 -6.66 8.13 -18.51
CA SER A 346 -7.24 6.84 -18.84
C SER A 346 -7.09 6.57 -20.33
N HIS A 347 -6.55 5.40 -20.66
CA HIS A 347 -6.21 5.07 -22.04
C HIS A 347 -6.07 3.56 -22.25
N ARG A 348 -6.33 3.11 -23.49
CA ARG A 348 -5.93 1.77 -23.91
C ARG A 348 -4.44 1.75 -24.18
N SER A 349 -3.71 0.98 -23.38
CA SER A 349 -2.25 0.96 -23.45
C SER A 349 -1.68 0.53 -24.81
N SER A 350 -2.33 -0.41 -25.52
CA SER A 350 -1.91 -0.85 -26.86
C SER A 350 -2.01 0.24 -27.92
N ASP A 351 -2.91 1.19 -27.73
CA ASP A 351 -3.26 2.17 -28.76
C ASP A 351 -2.51 3.48 -28.52
N ALA A 352 -2.50 3.94 -27.27
CA ALA A 352 -2.10 5.31 -26.94
C ALA A 352 -0.65 5.46 -26.44
N LYS A 353 -0.05 4.44 -25.78
CA LYS A 353 1.24 4.62 -25.07
C LYS A 353 2.37 5.10 -25.98
N ARG A 354 2.43 4.62 -27.23
CA ARG A 354 3.46 5.06 -28.19
C ARG A 354 3.33 6.54 -28.56
N ALA A 355 2.10 7.04 -28.67
CA ALA A 355 1.84 8.45 -28.94
C ALA A 355 2.14 9.30 -27.70
N LEU A 356 1.63 8.87 -26.53
CA LEU A 356 1.85 9.53 -25.25
C LEU A 356 3.34 9.72 -24.93
N ARG A 357 4.19 8.70 -25.15
CA ARG A 357 5.64 8.73 -24.86
C ARG A 357 6.36 9.95 -25.45
N ARG A 358 5.87 10.52 -26.54
CA ARG A 358 6.52 11.62 -27.27
C ARG A 358 6.12 13.01 -26.75
N LEU A 359 5.26 13.08 -25.73
CA LEU A 359 4.61 14.30 -25.27
C LEU A 359 5.12 14.72 -23.89
N ALA A 360 5.04 16.02 -23.59
CA ALA A 360 5.51 16.57 -22.31
C ALA A 360 4.71 16.03 -21.10
N LEU A 361 3.43 15.68 -21.31
CA LEU A 361 2.59 15.05 -20.29
C LEU A 361 3.10 13.67 -19.83
N TRP A 362 3.92 12.95 -20.61
CA TRP A 362 4.36 11.58 -20.28
C TRP A 362 5.22 11.55 -19.03
N SER A 363 6.18 12.48 -18.97
CA SER A 363 7.15 12.62 -17.88
C SER A 363 6.74 13.68 -16.87
N SER A 364 5.49 14.17 -16.92
CA SER A 364 5.03 15.23 -16.03
C SER A 364 4.75 14.70 -14.64
N SER A 365 5.26 15.41 -13.63
CA SER A 365 4.94 15.12 -12.24
C SER A 365 3.51 15.49 -11.83
N ARG A 366 2.76 16.17 -12.70
CA ARG A 366 1.37 16.56 -12.47
C ARG A 366 0.39 15.67 -13.24
N CYS A 367 0.90 14.80 -14.11
CA CYS A 367 0.09 13.83 -14.83
C CYS A 367 0.25 12.44 -14.20
N ALA A 368 -0.83 11.67 -14.16
CA ALA A 368 -0.84 10.27 -13.78
C ALA A 368 -1.06 9.43 -15.05
N ILE A 369 -0.03 8.67 -15.42
CA ILE A 369 -0.07 7.64 -16.45
C ILE A 369 0.49 6.38 -15.80
N ASP A 370 -0.14 5.23 -16.02
CA ASP A 370 0.27 3.94 -15.44
C ASP A 370 1.77 3.63 -15.64
N ALA A 371 2.32 3.96 -16.82
CA ALA A 371 3.72 3.74 -17.16
C ALA A 371 4.72 4.61 -16.37
N GLY A 372 4.24 5.72 -15.80
CA GLY A 372 5.03 6.68 -15.03
C GLY A 372 4.64 6.74 -13.55
N TYR A 373 3.90 5.76 -13.06
CA TYR A 373 3.44 5.69 -11.68
C TYR A 373 4.26 4.66 -10.89
N VAL A 374 4.82 5.06 -9.75
CA VAL A 374 5.58 4.19 -8.84
C VAL A 374 4.71 3.86 -7.62
N PRO A 375 4.26 2.61 -7.45
CA PRO A 375 3.50 2.21 -6.29
C PRO A 375 4.39 2.15 -5.05
N SER A 376 3.92 2.79 -3.97
CA SER A 376 4.58 2.75 -2.65
C SER A 376 4.26 1.44 -1.94
N TRP A 377 2.98 1.11 -1.77
CA TRP A 377 2.53 -0.19 -1.24
C TRP A 377 1.22 -0.66 -1.89
N GLU A 378 0.74 0.07 -2.90
CA GLU A 378 -0.52 -0.23 -3.57
C GLU A 378 -0.50 -1.65 -4.16
N THR A 379 -1.66 -2.30 -4.20
CA THR A 379 -1.92 -3.47 -5.04
C THR A 379 -2.09 -3.07 -6.51
N ASN A 380 -2.24 -4.00 -7.45
CA ASN A 380 -2.53 -3.66 -8.85
C ASN A 380 -3.82 -2.83 -8.98
N THR A 381 -4.87 -3.23 -8.26
CA THR A 381 -6.13 -2.49 -8.20
C THR A 381 -5.91 -1.11 -7.55
N GLY A 382 -5.14 -1.06 -6.45
CA GLY A 382 -4.75 0.20 -5.81
C GLY A 382 -4.01 1.13 -6.75
N MET A 383 -3.04 0.62 -7.51
CA MET A 383 -2.22 1.34 -8.48
C MET A 383 -3.05 1.91 -9.63
N ALA A 384 -3.95 1.12 -10.21
CA ALA A 384 -4.83 1.58 -11.29
C ALA A 384 -5.70 2.76 -10.83
N TRP A 385 -6.33 2.66 -9.66
CA TRP A 385 -7.19 3.71 -9.14
C TRP A 385 -6.43 4.91 -8.53
N ALA A 386 -5.15 4.74 -8.21
CA ALA A 386 -4.26 5.83 -7.81
C ALA A 386 -4.11 6.92 -8.87
N LEU A 387 -4.32 6.57 -10.14
CA LEU A 387 -4.26 7.50 -11.26
C LEU A 387 -5.40 8.53 -11.24
N TYR A 388 -6.52 8.23 -10.57
CA TYR A 388 -7.74 9.01 -10.68
C TYR A 388 -8.33 9.47 -9.33
N GLY A 389 -8.13 8.68 -8.27
CA GLY A 389 -8.80 8.87 -6.97
C GLY A 389 -8.66 10.28 -6.39
N ALA A 390 -7.49 10.90 -6.55
CA ALA A 390 -7.19 12.25 -6.08
C ALA A 390 -7.11 13.31 -7.20
N THR A 391 -7.32 12.96 -8.47
CA THR A 391 -7.05 13.88 -9.60
C THR A 391 -8.25 14.79 -9.92
N PRO A 392 -8.05 16.12 -9.95
CA PRO A 392 -9.04 17.10 -10.38
C PRO A 392 -9.48 17.01 -11.84
N ALA A 393 -8.64 16.49 -12.75
CA ALA A 393 -9.03 16.23 -14.13
C ALA A 393 -8.79 14.77 -14.49
N ILE A 394 -9.78 14.10 -15.07
CA ILE A 394 -9.66 12.76 -15.65
C ILE A 394 -9.87 12.87 -17.16
N VAL A 395 -8.83 12.57 -17.92
CA VAL A 395 -8.87 12.52 -19.39
C VAL A 395 -9.03 11.07 -19.82
N ARG A 396 -10.09 10.77 -20.59
CA ARG A 396 -10.30 9.49 -21.24
C ARG A 396 -9.93 9.62 -22.72
N LEU A 397 -8.90 8.89 -23.12
CA LEU A 397 -8.47 8.86 -24.51
C LEU A 397 -9.29 7.86 -25.30
N ARG A 398 -10.14 8.37 -26.20
CA ARG A 398 -10.93 7.53 -27.09
C ARG A 398 -10.02 6.90 -28.14
N SER A 399 -10.01 5.58 -28.18
CA SER A 399 -9.26 4.79 -29.15
C SER A 399 -10.06 3.54 -29.55
N PRO A 400 -9.76 2.92 -30.71
CA PRO A 400 -10.53 1.78 -31.21
C PRO A 400 -10.60 0.60 -30.23
N GLY A 401 -9.50 0.28 -29.52
CA GLY A 401 -9.44 -0.83 -28.57
C GLY A 401 -9.83 -0.45 -27.15
N TYR A 402 -10.39 0.75 -26.91
CA TYR A 402 -10.71 1.20 -25.55
C TYR A 402 -11.74 0.29 -24.87
N GLU A 403 -12.83 -0.05 -25.56
CA GLU A 403 -13.90 -0.88 -25.02
C GLU A 403 -13.52 -2.37 -24.89
N GLU A 404 -12.41 -2.80 -25.48
CA GLU A 404 -11.91 -4.19 -25.38
C GLU A 404 -11.23 -4.46 -24.02
N SER A 405 -10.89 -3.41 -23.27
CA SER A 405 -10.15 -3.51 -22.01
C SER A 405 -11.11 -3.48 -20.82
N PRO A 406 -11.13 -4.54 -19.97
CA PRO A 406 -11.94 -4.54 -18.76
C PRO A 406 -11.63 -3.36 -17.81
N TRP A 407 -10.37 -2.90 -17.78
CA TRP A 407 -9.99 -1.72 -17.02
C TRP A 407 -10.62 -0.45 -17.57
N CYS A 408 -10.58 -0.26 -18.88
CA CYS A 408 -11.15 0.93 -19.53
C CYS A 408 -12.68 0.96 -19.41
N LEU A 409 -13.35 -0.20 -19.46
CA LEU A 409 -14.78 -0.32 -19.19
C LEU A 409 -15.14 0.09 -17.75
N ARG A 410 -14.38 -0.39 -16.76
CA ARG A 410 -14.55 0.01 -15.35
C ARG A 410 -14.30 1.50 -15.13
N GLU A 411 -13.24 2.04 -15.72
CA GLU A 411 -12.92 3.47 -15.66
C GLU A 411 -14.03 4.32 -16.30
N ALA A 412 -14.55 3.90 -17.46
CA ALA A 412 -15.65 4.59 -18.13
C ALA A 412 -16.94 4.57 -17.31
N GLU A 413 -17.28 3.44 -16.71
CA GLU A 413 -18.45 3.30 -15.85
C GLU A 413 -18.33 4.14 -14.57
N LEU A 414 -17.17 4.09 -13.88
CA LEU A 414 -16.95 4.90 -12.68
C LEU A 414 -16.98 6.40 -13.00
N THR A 415 -16.28 6.84 -14.04
CA THR A 415 -16.27 8.26 -14.42
C THR A 415 -17.66 8.76 -14.83
N ARG A 416 -18.47 7.91 -15.47
CA ARG A 416 -19.88 8.22 -15.75
C ARG A 416 -20.67 8.43 -14.45
N HIS A 417 -20.51 7.56 -13.47
CA HIS A 417 -21.14 7.72 -12.15
C HIS A 417 -20.75 9.06 -11.48
N LEU A 418 -19.46 9.44 -11.52
CA LEU A 418 -18.99 10.72 -10.97
C LEU A 418 -19.65 11.93 -11.65
N VAL A 419 -19.82 11.87 -12.97
CA VAL A 419 -20.47 12.93 -13.76
C VAL A 419 -21.97 13.01 -13.50
N GLU A 420 -22.65 11.87 -13.47
CA GLU A 420 -24.12 11.84 -13.48
C GLU A 420 -24.74 11.88 -12.07
N ARG A 421 -24.00 11.43 -11.04
CA ARG A 421 -24.55 11.22 -9.70
C ARG A 421 -23.81 11.95 -8.61
N ALA A 422 -22.61 11.48 -8.26
CA ALA A 422 -21.94 11.89 -7.04
C ALA A 422 -20.42 11.74 -7.12
N ASP A 423 -19.72 12.74 -6.59
CA ASP A 423 -18.28 12.77 -6.39
C ASP A 423 -17.96 13.39 -5.02
N PHE A 424 -16.96 12.84 -4.33
CA PHE A 424 -16.43 13.40 -3.10
C PHE A 424 -15.41 14.51 -3.34
N LEU A 425 -14.82 14.63 -4.55
CA LEU A 425 -13.95 15.75 -4.92
C LEU A 425 -14.78 16.87 -5.57
N PRO A 426 -14.78 18.09 -5.00
CA PRO A 426 -15.44 19.22 -5.62
C PRO A 426 -14.70 19.67 -6.87
N GLY A 427 -15.45 20.02 -7.91
CA GLY A 427 -14.91 20.65 -9.11
C GLY A 427 -14.05 19.75 -10.00
N ARG A 428 -14.14 18.42 -9.88
CA ARG A 428 -13.46 17.49 -10.78
C ARG A 428 -14.06 17.59 -12.19
N TRP A 429 -13.20 17.50 -13.20
CA TRP A 429 -13.56 17.45 -14.61
C TRP A 429 -13.28 16.07 -15.20
N VAL A 430 -14.16 15.60 -16.08
CA VAL A 430 -13.95 14.44 -16.95
C VAL A 430 -13.96 14.93 -18.39
N LEU A 431 -12.93 14.57 -19.16
CA LEU A 431 -12.75 14.99 -20.55
C LEU A 431 -12.62 13.76 -21.43
N ASP A 432 -13.36 13.74 -22.53
CA ASP A 432 -13.16 12.78 -23.61
C ASP A 432 -12.37 13.44 -24.73
N VAL A 433 -11.19 12.89 -25.01
CA VAL A 433 -10.25 13.39 -26.01
C VAL A 433 -9.99 12.28 -27.02
N ASP A 434 -10.11 12.58 -28.31
CA ASP A 434 -9.77 11.62 -29.35
C ASP A 434 -8.24 11.48 -29.47
N LEU A 435 -7.76 10.30 -29.83
CA LEU A 435 -6.32 10.05 -29.96
C LEU A 435 -5.62 11.02 -30.94
N ALA A 436 -6.34 11.53 -31.94
CA ALA A 436 -5.83 12.53 -32.89
C ALA A 436 -5.57 13.90 -32.25
N ASP A 437 -6.30 14.25 -31.19
CA ASP A 437 -6.21 15.55 -30.50
C ASP A 437 -5.20 15.55 -29.34
N LEU A 438 -4.45 14.45 -29.18
CA LEU A 438 -3.48 14.30 -28.10
C LEU A 438 -2.39 15.38 -28.12
N GLY A 439 -2.00 15.87 -29.30
CA GLY A 439 -1.07 17.00 -29.42
C GLY A 439 -1.65 18.32 -28.92
N ALA A 440 -2.95 18.55 -29.10
CA ALA A 440 -3.64 19.72 -28.57
C ALA A 440 -3.76 19.66 -27.04
N LEU A 441 -4.01 18.47 -26.49
CA LEU A 441 -3.97 18.24 -25.05
C LEU A 441 -2.59 18.57 -24.46
N ASP A 442 -1.51 18.11 -25.08
CA ASP A 442 -0.15 18.38 -24.60
C ASP A 442 0.23 19.86 -24.67
N ALA A 443 -0.20 20.57 -25.72
CA ALA A 443 0.00 22.01 -25.86
C ALA A 443 -0.79 22.81 -24.80
N ALA A 444 -2.04 22.44 -24.55
CA ALA A 444 -2.87 23.03 -23.50
C ALA A 444 -2.27 22.78 -22.11
N TYR A 445 -1.85 21.54 -21.84
CA TYR A 445 -1.15 21.15 -20.62
C TYR A 445 0.13 21.99 -20.42
N SER A 446 0.97 22.10 -21.45
CA SER A 446 2.23 22.84 -21.38
C SER A 446 2.02 24.33 -21.08
N THR A 447 0.94 24.92 -21.59
CA THR A 447 0.55 26.31 -21.32
C THR A 447 0.08 26.47 -19.88
N TRP A 448 -0.88 25.63 -19.46
CA TRP A 448 -1.40 25.62 -18.10
C TRP A 448 -0.30 25.41 -17.04
N ASP A 449 0.60 24.46 -17.29
CA ASP A 449 1.69 24.14 -16.38
C ASP A 449 2.69 25.30 -16.27
N ARG A 450 2.95 26.03 -17.37
CA ARG A 450 3.79 27.23 -17.36
C ARG A 450 3.15 28.37 -16.57
N GLU A 451 1.87 28.63 -16.79
CA GLU A 451 1.14 29.71 -16.07
C GLU A 451 1.08 29.46 -14.57
N THR A 452 0.77 28.23 -14.17
CA THR A 452 0.66 27.84 -12.76
C THR A 452 2.01 27.79 -12.03
N ARG A 453 3.14 27.82 -12.75
CA ARG A 453 4.50 27.91 -12.17
C ARG A 453 4.98 29.36 -12.01
N GLY A 454 4.28 30.34 -12.57
CA GLY A 454 4.64 31.76 -12.52
C GLY A 454 5.60 32.20 -13.63
N SER A 455 5.40 33.44 -14.12
CA SER A 455 6.18 34.10 -15.16
C SER A 455 7.59 34.48 -14.66
N GLY A 456 8.56 33.60 -14.85
CA GLY A 456 9.96 33.85 -14.44
C GLY A 456 10.82 32.59 -14.31
N ALA A 457 10.21 31.41 -14.28
CA ALA A 457 10.95 30.15 -14.34
C ALA A 457 11.50 29.94 -15.75
N ALA A 458 12.82 29.70 -15.87
CA ALA A 458 13.44 29.22 -17.10
C ALA A 458 12.69 27.96 -17.61
N PRO A 459 12.70 27.68 -18.93
CA PRO A 459 12.13 26.44 -19.47
C PRO A 459 12.74 25.25 -18.72
N VAL A 460 11.92 24.65 -17.88
CA VAL A 460 12.29 23.55 -16.99
C VAL A 460 12.41 22.31 -17.86
N VAL A 461 13.62 21.78 -18.03
CA VAL A 461 13.80 20.36 -18.37
C VAL A 461 13.36 19.60 -17.13
N LEU A 462 12.07 19.28 -17.05
CA LEU A 462 11.51 18.55 -15.92
C LEU A 462 12.36 17.29 -15.69
N PRO A 463 12.69 16.92 -14.43
CA PRO A 463 13.25 15.61 -14.21
C PRO A 463 12.19 14.62 -14.69
N GLU A 464 12.64 13.52 -15.30
CA GLU A 464 11.79 12.39 -15.62
C GLU A 464 10.95 12.08 -14.37
N SER A 465 9.64 12.31 -14.43
CA SER A 465 8.71 11.69 -13.49
C SER A 465 8.27 10.38 -14.15
N PRO A 466 8.40 9.23 -13.48
CA PRO A 466 8.89 9.09 -12.12
C PRO A 466 10.42 9.24 -12.06
N PRO A 467 10.99 9.68 -10.92
CA PRO A 467 12.43 9.76 -10.77
C PRO A 467 13.07 8.39 -11.02
N PRO A 468 14.35 8.33 -11.43
CA PRO A 468 15.05 7.06 -11.51
C PRO A 468 15.02 6.35 -10.15
N CYS A 469 14.48 5.13 -10.12
CA CYS A 469 14.33 4.32 -8.91
C CYS A 469 15.21 3.08 -9.01
N GLN A 470 15.90 2.72 -7.93
CA GLN A 470 16.66 1.48 -7.89
C GLN A 470 15.71 0.30 -7.68
N VAL A 471 15.67 -0.61 -8.64
CA VAL A 471 14.81 -1.80 -8.62
C VAL A 471 15.69 -3.03 -8.68
N TRP A 472 15.57 -3.90 -7.68
CA TRP A 472 16.28 -5.17 -7.64
C TRP A 472 15.45 -6.24 -8.32
N THR A 473 16.02 -6.87 -9.35
CA THR A 473 15.36 -7.88 -10.16
C THR A 473 16.12 -9.21 -10.01
N PRO A 474 15.77 -10.07 -9.04
CA PRO A 474 16.52 -11.31 -8.82
C PRO A 474 16.50 -12.18 -10.07
N SER A 475 17.69 -12.53 -10.56
CA SER A 475 17.85 -13.44 -11.69
C SER A 475 17.37 -14.86 -11.33
N PRO A 476 17.00 -15.72 -12.29
CA PRO A 476 16.66 -17.12 -11.99
C PRO A 476 17.80 -17.81 -11.23
N THR A 477 17.48 -18.48 -10.13
CA THR A 477 18.47 -19.11 -9.22
C THR A 477 18.79 -20.52 -9.72
N PRO A 478 20.07 -20.94 -9.84
CA PRO A 478 20.41 -22.32 -10.15
C PRO A 478 19.73 -23.33 -9.21
N ALA A 479 19.38 -24.52 -9.72
CA ALA A 479 18.61 -25.49 -8.94
C ALA A 479 19.32 -25.97 -7.66
N TRP A 480 20.65 -26.06 -7.67
CA TRP A 480 21.44 -26.43 -6.49
C TRP A 480 21.42 -25.33 -5.42
N GLU A 481 21.52 -24.06 -5.85
CA GLU A 481 21.48 -22.90 -4.97
C GLU A 481 20.09 -22.73 -4.36
N ALA A 482 19.03 -22.90 -5.16
CA ALA A 482 17.66 -22.93 -4.65
C ALA A 482 17.46 -24.05 -3.62
N ALA A 483 18.03 -25.25 -3.84
CA ALA A 483 17.96 -26.34 -2.86
C ALA A 483 18.73 -26.00 -1.56
N MET A 484 19.89 -25.35 -1.67
CA MET A 484 20.68 -24.90 -0.52
C MET A 484 19.93 -23.84 0.30
N LEU A 485 19.41 -22.79 -0.33
CA LEU A 485 18.63 -21.74 0.32
C LEU A 485 17.40 -22.33 1.02
N ARG A 486 16.69 -23.24 0.34
CA ARG A 486 15.53 -23.93 0.87
C ARG A 486 15.86 -24.78 2.11
N ALA A 487 16.94 -25.55 2.07
CA ALA A 487 17.38 -26.37 3.20
C ALA A 487 17.87 -25.51 4.38
N SER A 488 18.52 -24.39 4.10
CA SER A 488 18.98 -23.40 5.08
C SER A 488 17.80 -22.79 5.84
N ALA A 489 16.80 -22.28 5.11
CA ALA A 489 15.57 -21.76 5.72
C ALA A 489 14.80 -22.83 6.47
N ALA A 490 14.70 -24.06 5.93
CA ALA A 490 14.05 -25.17 6.61
C ALA A 490 14.67 -25.46 7.98
N LEU A 491 16.01 -25.45 8.09
CA LEU A 491 16.70 -25.60 9.38
C LEU A 491 16.31 -24.50 10.36
N ARG A 492 16.28 -23.25 9.92
CA ARG A 492 15.92 -22.10 10.79
C ARG A 492 14.47 -22.17 11.25
N VAL A 493 13.54 -22.47 10.35
CA VAL A 493 12.11 -22.64 10.66
C VAL A 493 11.90 -23.78 11.67
N ILE A 494 12.61 -24.91 11.53
CA ILE A 494 12.55 -25.99 12.52
C ILE A 494 13.16 -25.54 13.86
N ASN A 495 14.26 -24.77 13.83
CA ASN A 495 14.89 -24.24 15.03
C ASN A 495 14.00 -23.26 15.80
N THR A 496 13.20 -22.43 15.11
CA THR A 496 12.22 -21.56 15.79
C THR A 496 11.15 -22.35 16.54
N MET A 497 10.88 -23.60 16.14
CA MET A 497 9.94 -24.49 16.83
C MET A 497 10.60 -25.25 17.99
N LEU A 498 11.83 -25.74 17.80
CA LEU A 498 12.54 -26.58 18.78
C LEU A 498 13.36 -25.79 19.80
N ALA A 499 13.64 -24.52 19.53
CA ALA A 499 14.42 -23.60 20.36
C ALA A 499 15.79 -24.15 20.80
N GLY A 500 16.50 -24.87 19.92
CA GLY A 500 17.82 -25.42 20.21
C GLY A 500 18.53 -26.01 19.00
N ALA A 501 19.68 -25.42 18.63
CA ALA A 501 20.45 -25.81 17.44
C ALA A 501 20.85 -27.29 17.42
N ASP A 502 21.35 -27.82 18.53
CA ASP A 502 21.75 -29.24 18.63
C ASP A 502 20.56 -30.19 18.51
N LEU A 503 19.40 -29.79 19.03
CA LEU A 503 18.17 -30.56 18.90
C LEU A 503 17.66 -30.53 17.46
N THR A 504 17.68 -29.36 16.81
CA THR A 504 17.32 -29.23 15.39
C THR A 504 18.23 -30.02 14.48
N ASN A 505 19.55 -29.92 14.65
CA ASN A 505 20.50 -30.67 13.84
C ASN A 505 20.26 -32.19 14.00
N ARG A 506 20.12 -32.70 15.22
CA ARG A 506 19.78 -34.13 15.44
C ARG A 506 18.42 -34.49 14.84
N PHE A 507 17.41 -33.63 15.00
CA PHE A 507 16.09 -33.86 14.44
C PHE A 507 16.15 -34.04 12.91
N VAL A 508 16.87 -33.18 12.19
CA VAL A 508 17.01 -33.32 10.74
C VAL A 508 17.78 -34.59 10.36
N ALA A 509 18.90 -34.86 11.03
CA ALA A 509 19.73 -36.04 10.72
C ALA A 509 18.99 -37.37 10.97
N GLU A 510 18.35 -37.50 12.12
CA GLU A 510 17.77 -38.76 12.58
C GLU A 510 16.34 -38.97 12.03
N PHE A 511 15.53 -37.90 11.92
CA PHE A 511 14.11 -38.02 11.55
C PHE A 511 13.82 -37.63 10.10
N LEU A 512 14.42 -36.55 9.59
CA LEU A 512 14.11 -36.11 8.22
C LEU A 512 14.94 -36.85 7.18
N LEU A 513 16.20 -37.16 7.47
CA LEU A 513 17.04 -37.97 6.59
C LEU A 513 16.85 -39.48 6.85
N GLY A 514 16.69 -39.89 8.12
CA GLY A 514 16.35 -41.27 8.51
C GLY A 514 14.90 -41.66 8.21
N ASP A 515 14.52 -42.93 8.32
CA ASP A 515 13.18 -43.44 7.98
C ASP A 515 12.18 -43.43 9.16
N VAL A 516 12.33 -42.47 10.06
CA VAL A 516 11.48 -42.34 11.26
C VAL A 516 10.38 -41.30 11.05
N GLU A 517 9.12 -41.66 11.32
CA GLU A 517 7.99 -40.72 11.31
C GLU A 517 7.94 -39.91 12.61
N PHE A 518 7.66 -38.61 12.50
CA PHE A 518 7.46 -37.72 13.65
C PHE A 518 5.98 -37.33 13.78
N PRO A 519 5.33 -37.60 14.92
CA PRO A 519 3.88 -37.44 15.08
C PRO A 519 3.41 -35.99 15.36
N GLY A 520 4.32 -35.04 15.57
CA GLY A 520 3.97 -33.64 15.83
C GLY A 520 3.61 -32.85 14.56
N PRO A 521 2.96 -31.67 14.68
CA PRO A 521 2.68 -30.82 13.53
C PRO A 521 3.96 -30.22 12.94
N ALA A 522 4.00 -30.05 11.62
CA ALA A 522 5.08 -29.33 10.96
C ALA A 522 4.94 -27.82 11.17
N PRO A 523 6.06 -27.06 11.26
CA PRO A 523 6.05 -25.66 11.71
C PRO A 523 5.25 -24.69 10.82
N THR A 524 5.05 -25.03 9.54
CA THR A 524 4.32 -24.17 8.58
C THR A 524 2.90 -24.66 8.26
N ALA A 525 2.43 -25.74 8.90
CA ALA A 525 1.10 -26.33 8.71
C ALA A 525 0.69 -26.60 7.25
N GLY A 526 1.66 -26.73 6.33
CA GLY A 526 1.38 -27.04 4.92
C GLY A 526 0.82 -28.45 4.73
N PRO A 527 0.04 -28.72 3.67
CA PRO A 527 -0.63 -30.01 3.43
C PRO A 527 0.32 -31.22 3.41
N GLY A 528 1.57 -31.01 2.97
CA GLY A 528 2.60 -32.06 2.94
C GLY A 528 3.26 -32.35 4.29
N GLY A 529 2.98 -31.58 5.35
CA GLY A 529 3.55 -31.79 6.69
C GLY A 529 5.08 -31.99 6.69
N TRP A 530 5.56 -32.93 7.51
CA TRP A 530 6.98 -33.29 7.58
C TRP A 530 7.53 -33.97 6.32
N GLN A 531 6.67 -34.58 5.49
CA GLN A 531 7.10 -35.20 4.23
C GLN A 531 7.65 -34.14 3.25
N ALA A 532 7.07 -32.93 3.25
CA ALA A 532 7.59 -31.82 2.46
C ALA A 532 9.00 -31.41 2.91
N TYR A 533 9.24 -31.32 4.22
CA TYR A 533 10.57 -31.02 4.78
C TYR A 533 11.58 -32.13 4.50
N ARG A 534 11.19 -33.40 4.61
CA ARG A 534 12.01 -34.56 4.23
C ARG A 534 12.47 -34.49 2.78
N ALA A 535 11.56 -34.16 1.86
CA ALA A 535 11.89 -34.01 0.44
C ALA A 535 12.93 -32.90 0.19
N ILE A 536 12.88 -31.81 0.95
CA ILE A 536 13.84 -30.70 0.87
C ILE A 536 15.25 -31.17 1.22
N PHE A 537 15.43 -31.79 2.38
CA PHE A 537 16.75 -32.23 2.84
C PHE A 537 17.32 -33.37 1.99
N ARG A 538 16.49 -34.34 1.58
CA ARG A 538 16.92 -35.43 0.68
C ARG A 538 17.36 -34.89 -0.68
N ARG A 539 16.61 -33.94 -1.26
CA ARG A 539 16.98 -33.31 -2.53
C ARG A 539 18.31 -32.55 -2.42
N PHE A 540 18.51 -31.81 -1.34
CA PHE A 540 19.77 -31.11 -1.11
C PHE A 540 20.95 -32.08 -0.96
N GLN A 541 20.76 -33.17 -0.21
CA GLN A 541 21.77 -34.23 -0.05
C GLN A 541 22.14 -34.88 -1.41
N THR A 542 21.15 -35.21 -2.24
CA THR A 542 21.39 -35.73 -3.59
C THR A 542 22.16 -34.75 -4.47
N LEU A 543 21.85 -33.44 -4.40
CA LEU A 543 22.51 -32.44 -5.24
C LEU A 543 23.95 -32.11 -4.79
N CYS A 544 24.29 -32.38 -3.53
CA CYS A 544 25.61 -32.14 -2.97
C CYS A 544 26.48 -33.41 -2.88
N ASP A 545 26.00 -34.53 -3.39
CA ASP A 545 26.68 -35.83 -3.32
C ASP A 545 27.08 -36.24 -1.88
N ALA A 546 26.34 -35.76 -0.88
CA ALA A 546 26.66 -35.99 0.52
C ALA A 546 26.25 -37.41 0.97
N PRO A 547 27.01 -38.09 1.86
CA PRO A 547 26.71 -39.44 2.32
C PRO A 547 25.30 -39.54 2.95
N PRO A 548 24.58 -40.67 2.78
CA PRO A 548 23.25 -40.85 3.38
C PRO A 548 23.25 -40.62 4.89
N GLY A 549 22.33 -39.78 5.38
CA GLY A 549 22.20 -39.44 6.80
C GLY A 549 23.12 -38.32 7.29
N GLU A 550 24.10 -37.88 6.50
CA GLU A 550 24.90 -36.70 6.83
C GLU A 550 24.20 -35.39 6.44
N LEU A 551 24.29 -34.42 7.35
CA LEU A 551 23.83 -33.05 7.13
C LEU A 551 24.90 -32.22 6.42
N GLY A 552 24.60 -31.79 5.19
CA GLY A 552 25.43 -30.81 4.47
C GLY A 552 25.40 -29.40 5.06
N LEU A 553 24.35 -29.07 5.84
CA LEU A 553 24.10 -27.77 6.48
C LEU A 553 23.74 -27.99 7.95
N ARG A 554 24.31 -27.19 8.86
CA ARG A 554 24.03 -27.24 10.31
C ARG A 554 23.90 -25.84 10.91
N LEU A 555 23.10 -25.73 11.96
CA LEU A 555 23.14 -24.56 12.84
C LEU A 555 24.36 -24.67 13.77
N PRO A 556 25.14 -23.59 13.97
CA PRO A 556 26.31 -23.63 14.84
C PRO A 556 25.94 -23.89 16.30
N GLN A 557 26.88 -24.50 17.03
CA GLN A 557 26.74 -24.68 18.47
C GLN A 557 26.67 -23.30 19.15
N GLY A 558 25.64 -23.07 19.96
CA GLY A 558 25.41 -21.76 20.59
C GLY A 558 24.78 -20.71 19.66
N TYR A 559 23.95 -21.14 18.69
CA TYR A 559 23.19 -20.25 17.80
C TYR A 559 22.60 -19.02 18.54
N PRO A 560 23.04 -17.78 18.20
CA PRO A 560 22.73 -16.61 19.03
C PRO A 560 21.23 -16.29 19.12
N ALA A 561 20.80 -15.79 20.29
CA ALA A 561 19.42 -15.38 20.53
C ALA A 561 18.95 -14.29 19.55
N GLU A 562 19.85 -13.39 19.13
CA GLU A 562 19.58 -12.38 18.11
C GLU A 562 19.25 -13.00 16.75
N GLN A 563 19.99 -14.04 16.35
CA GLN A 563 19.72 -14.76 15.09
C GLN A 563 18.39 -15.52 15.17
N MET A 564 18.07 -16.11 16.32
CA MET A 564 16.76 -16.73 16.57
C MET A 564 15.61 -15.70 16.50
N ALA A 565 15.79 -14.51 17.06
CA ALA A 565 14.79 -13.45 17.00
C ALA A 565 14.54 -12.99 15.55
N MET A 566 15.60 -12.88 14.74
CA MET A 566 15.46 -12.60 13.29
C MET A 566 14.70 -13.71 12.57
N ASP A 567 14.97 -14.98 12.88
CA ASP A 567 14.30 -16.11 12.25
C ASP A 567 12.81 -16.17 12.63
N LEU A 568 12.46 -15.80 13.88
CA LEU A 568 11.08 -15.65 14.33
C LEU A 568 10.35 -14.49 13.62
N ASP A 569 11.00 -13.34 13.45
CA ASP A 569 10.43 -12.23 12.65
C ASP A 569 10.17 -12.66 11.20
N MET A 570 11.15 -13.33 10.59
CA MET A 570 11.01 -13.86 9.23
C MET A 570 9.93 -14.93 9.12
N LEU A 571 9.75 -15.77 10.15
CA LEU A 571 8.68 -16.78 10.16
C LEU A 571 7.30 -16.11 10.18
N GLN A 572 7.14 -14.99 10.89
CA GLN A 572 5.89 -14.21 10.89
C GLN A 572 5.56 -13.58 9.52
N ARG A 573 6.53 -13.54 8.60
CA ARG A 573 6.34 -13.07 7.22
C ARG A 573 5.84 -14.16 6.28
N MET A 574 5.88 -15.44 6.68
CA MET A 574 5.38 -16.53 5.85
C MET A 574 3.84 -16.51 5.83
N PRO A 575 3.21 -16.64 4.65
CA PRO A 575 1.77 -16.82 4.57
C PRO A 575 1.37 -18.17 5.17
N ASP A 576 0.09 -18.30 5.51
CA ASP A 576 -0.48 -19.59 5.88
C ASP A 576 -0.50 -20.54 4.67
N LEU A 577 0.19 -21.67 4.80
CA LEU A 577 0.29 -22.68 3.75
C LEU A 577 -0.87 -23.67 3.69
N SER A 578 -1.79 -23.65 4.65
CA SER A 578 -2.88 -24.64 4.71
C SER A 578 -3.79 -24.66 3.48
N THR A 579 -3.88 -23.52 2.78
CA THR A 579 -4.67 -23.36 1.55
C THR A 579 -4.02 -23.97 0.31
N GLY A 580 -2.71 -24.28 0.36
CA GLY A 580 -1.94 -24.79 -0.78
C GLY A 580 -1.69 -23.77 -1.90
N THR A 581 -1.99 -22.48 -1.66
CA THR A 581 -1.83 -21.41 -2.66
C THR A 581 -0.37 -21.05 -2.93
N ALA A 582 0.51 -21.20 -1.93
CA ALA A 582 1.95 -21.02 -2.05
C ALA A 582 2.67 -22.36 -1.81
N ASP A 583 3.73 -22.61 -2.57
CA ASP A 583 4.60 -23.76 -2.35
C ASP A 583 5.58 -23.52 -1.20
N LEU A 584 5.71 -24.49 -0.31
CA LEU A 584 6.64 -24.41 0.83
C LEU A 584 8.09 -24.20 0.37
N GLY A 585 8.49 -24.93 -0.68
CA GLY A 585 9.84 -24.88 -1.18
C GLY A 585 10.20 -23.52 -1.76
N ASP A 586 9.29 -22.89 -2.49
CA ASP A 586 9.48 -21.54 -3.01
C ASP A 586 9.55 -20.49 -1.89
N LEU A 587 8.66 -20.57 -0.90
CA LEU A 587 8.68 -19.66 0.25
C LEU A 587 9.97 -19.72 1.05
N LEU A 588 10.49 -20.93 1.29
CA LEU A 588 11.74 -21.12 2.04
C LEU A 588 12.94 -20.55 1.28
N VAL A 589 12.94 -20.58 -0.05
CA VAL A 589 13.98 -19.91 -0.86
C VAL A 589 13.92 -18.39 -0.65
N ALA A 590 12.73 -17.80 -0.74
CA ALA A 590 12.56 -16.36 -0.52
C ALA A 590 12.84 -15.94 0.94
N PHE A 591 12.50 -16.78 1.91
CA PHE A 591 12.86 -16.61 3.31
C PHE A 591 14.38 -16.45 3.47
N GLU A 592 15.17 -17.41 2.97
CA GLU A 592 16.63 -17.35 3.15
C GLU A 592 17.24 -16.17 2.39
N PHE A 593 16.74 -15.87 1.19
CA PHE A 593 17.16 -14.72 0.40
C PHE A 593 16.95 -13.40 1.16
N LEU A 594 15.74 -13.16 1.68
CA LEU A 594 15.42 -11.95 2.45
C LEU A 594 16.20 -11.87 3.76
N ARG A 595 16.56 -13.03 4.32
CA ARG A 595 17.28 -13.14 5.58
C ARG A 595 18.79 -12.92 5.44
N THR A 596 19.40 -13.29 4.32
CA THR A 596 20.86 -13.35 4.17
C THR A 596 21.40 -12.47 3.06
N GLU A 597 20.70 -12.38 1.93
CA GLU A 597 21.16 -11.61 0.76
C GLU A 597 20.59 -10.19 0.76
N TRP A 598 19.29 -10.03 1.05
CA TRP A 598 18.64 -8.72 1.04
C TRP A 598 19.31 -7.65 1.93
N PRO A 599 19.77 -7.97 3.16
CA PRO A 599 20.44 -6.98 4.01
C PRO A 599 21.77 -6.47 3.43
N LEU A 600 22.38 -7.21 2.49
CA LEU A 600 23.64 -6.83 1.84
C LEU A 600 23.43 -5.87 0.66
N MET A 601 22.18 -5.67 0.23
CA MET A 601 21.88 -4.79 -0.90
C MET A 601 22.22 -3.34 -0.52
N PRO A 602 23.12 -2.65 -1.28
CA PRO A 602 23.45 -1.26 -1.01
C PRO A 602 22.16 -0.43 -1.04
N GLY A 603 21.98 0.38 0.01
CA GLY A 603 20.93 1.40 0.05
C GLY A 603 21.56 2.75 0.07
N ASP A 604 22.03 3.20 -1.08
CA ASP A 604 22.39 4.59 -1.27
C ASP A 604 21.09 5.37 -1.49
N ASP A 605 20.55 5.99 -0.43
CA ASP A 605 19.56 7.09 -0.37
C ASP A 605 18.31 7.07 -1.31
N MET A 606 18.09 6.00 -2.07
CA MET A 606 17.08 5.84 -3.10
C MET A 606 16.23 4.60 -2.77
N ALA A 607 14.91 4.74 -2.88
CA ALA A 607 13.94 3.73 -2.47
C ALA A 607 14.26 2.34 -3.06
N ARG A 608 14.42 1.33 -2.19
CA ARG A 608 14.79 -0.05 -2.58
C ARG A 608 13.56 -0.84 -3.02
N PHE A 609 13.39 -1.14 -4.31
CA PHE A 609 12.24 -1.94 -4.77
C PHE A 609 12.67 -3.35 -5.17
N LEU A 610 11.73 -4.29 -5.14
CA LEU A 610 11.89 -5.61 -5.74
C LEU A 610 10.97 -5.72 -6.96
N ALA A 611 11.46 -6.36 -8.02
CA ALA A 611 10.64 -6.73 -9.16
C ALA A 611 10.90 -8.18 -9.58
N VAL A 612 9.83 -8.86 -9.97
CA VAL A 612 9.88 -10.17 -10.62
C VAL A 612 9.66 -9.96 -12.11
N ASP A 613 10.72 -10.17 -12.89
CA ASP A 613 10.65 -10.07 -14.34
C ASP A 613 10.07 -11.35 -14.94
N CYS A 614 8.83 -11.24 -15.42
CA CYS A 614 8.11 -12.29 -16.12
C CYS A 614 8.20 -12.17 -17.65
N ARG A 615 8.91 -11.18 -18.19
CA ARG A 615 9.01 -10.95 -19.63
C ARG A 615 9.57 -12.18 -20.34
N GLY A 616 8.88 -12.62 -21.39
CA GLY A 616 9.26 -13.80 -22.17
C GLY A 616 9.02 -15.15 -21.47
N LEU A 617 8.51 -15.18 -20.24
CA LEU A 617 8.09 -16.42 -19.58
C LEU A 617 6.70 -16.87 -20.06
N THR A 618 6.45 -18.17 -19.99
CA THR A 618 5.13 -18.77 -20.19
C THR A 618 4.58 -19.26 -18.85
N ARG A 619 3.25 -19.40 -18.73
CA ARG A 619 2.61 -19.98 -17.55
C ARG A 619 3.19 -21.35 -17.16
N THR A 620 3.46 -22.20 -18.15
CA THR A 620 4.05 -23.54 -17.92
C THR A 620 5.46 -23.44 -17.35
N ARG A 621 6.29 -22.54 -17.88
CA ARG A 621 7.64 -22.32 -17.38
C ARG A 621 7.61 -21.74 -15.96
N TRP A 622 6.76 -20.75 -15.72
CA TRP A 622 6.53 -20.18 -14.38
C TRP A 622 6.20 -21.27 -13.36
N ALA A 623 5.27 -22.16 -13.68
CA ALA A 623 4.81 -23.19 -12.76
C ALA A 623 5.79 -24.36 -12.54
N ARG A 624 6.75 -24.61 -13.44
CA ARG A 624 7.57 -25.84 -13.43
C ARG A 624 9.07 -25.63 -13.35
N ASP A 625 9.58 -24.45 -13.72
CA ASP A 625 11.01 -24.18 -13.72
C ASP A 625 11.49 -23.93 -12.28
N GLU A 626 12.27 -24.87 -11.74
CA GLU A 626 12.88 -24.75 -10.40
C GLU A 626 13.68 -23.46 -10.24
N ARG A 627 14.27 -22.96 -11.33
CA ARG A 627 15.08 -21.75 -11.28
C ARG A 627 14.28 -20.50 -10.95
N LEU A 628 12.96 -20.58 -11.03
CA LEU A 628 12.03 -19.50 -10.69
C LEU A 628 11.50 -19.60 -9.25
N SER A 629 12.04 -20.51 -8.42
CA SER A 629 11.59 -20.69 -7.03
C SER A 629 11.71 -19.44 -6.18
N LEU A 630 12.79 -18.67 -6.31
CA LEU A 630 12.95 -17.41 -5.60
C LEU A 630 11.86 -16.42 -6.00
N GLN A 631 11.61 -16.26 -7.30
CA GLN A 631 10.61 -15.34 -7.84
C GLN A 631 9.20 -15.70 -7.35
N ARG A 632 8.82 -16.98 -7.41
CA ARG A 632 7.54 -17.46 -6.87
C ARG A 632 7.43 -17.22 -5.37
N GLY A 633 8.50 -17.50 -4.62
CA GLY A 633 8.57 -17.27 -3.18
C GLY A 633 8.44 -15.80 -2.80
N LEU A 634 9.08 -14.88 -3.54
CA LEU A 634 9.04 -13.44 -3.29
C LEU A 634 7.65 -12.83 -3.51
N LEU A 635 6.86 -13.37 -4.44
CA LEU A 635 5.46 -12.96 -4.62
C LEU A 635 4.55 -13.55 -3.53
N ALA A 636 4.92 -14.68 -2.93
CA ALA A 636 4.10 -15.32 -1.90
C ALA A 636 4.42 -14.84 -0.47
N ILE A 637 5.66 -14.46 -0.16
CA ILE A 637 6.09 -14.06 1.17
C ILE A 637 5.88 -12.56 1.42
N ARG A 638 5.68 -12.20 2.69
CA ARG A 638 5.54 -10.82 3.14
C ARG A 638 6.91 -10.10 3.20
N THR A 639 7.32 -9.52 2.09
CA THR A 639 8.61 -8.83 1.91
C THR A 639 8.75 -7.51 2.69
N PRO A 640 9.96 -7.11 3.14
CA PRO A 640 10.16 -5.83 3.83
C PRO A 640 10.03 -4.60 2.90
N VAL A 641 10.04 -4.82 1.58
CA VAL A 641 9.87 -3.76 0.56
C VAL A 641 8.81 -4.16 -0.47
N PRO A 642 8.28 -3.20 -1.25
CA PRO A 642 7.29 -3.50 -2.29
C PRO A 642 7.86 -4.42 -3.37
N VAL A 643 7.04 -5.38 -3.83
CA VAL A 643 7.38 -6.30 -4.92
C VAL A 643 6.42 -6.09 -6.08
N TRP A 644 6.99 -5.91 -7.26
CA TRP A 644 6.25 -5.69 -8.50
C TRP A 644 6.42 -6.84 -9.49
N ILE A 645 5.53 -6.94 -10.46
CA ILE A 645 5.67 -7.86 -11.59
C ILE A 645 5.92 -7.03 -12.85
N ILE A 646 6.92 -7.43 -13.64
CA ILE A 646 7.16 -6.87 -14.97
C ILE A 646 6.75 -7.90 -16.01
N GLN A 647 5.93 -7.52 -16.99
CA GLN A 647 5.51 -8.39 -18.09
C GLN A 647 5.56 -7.66 -19.44
N LEU A 648 5.59 -8.42 -20.52
CA LEU A 648 5.32 -7.95 -21.87
C LEU A 648 3.81 -7.87 -22.09
N ALA A 649 3.41 -6.90 -22.93
CA ALA A 649 2.06 -6.84 -23.44
C ALA A 649 1.63 -8.20 -24.05
N GLY A 650 0.47 -8.71 -23.62
CA GLY A 650 -0.09 -9.98 -24.09
C GLY A 650 0.24 -11.22 -23.24
N GLN A 651 1.11 -11.14 -22.21
CA GLN A 651 1.45 -12.32 -21.38
C GLN A 651 0.37 -12.72 -20.36
N GLY A 652 -0.44 -11.77 -19.88
CA GLY A 652 -1.58 -12.05 -18.99
C GLY A 652 -1.18 -12.74 -17.67
N VAL A 653 -0.11 -12.27 -17.01
CA VAL A 653 0.45 -12.90 -15.79
C VAL A 653 -0.54 -13.01 -14.64
N GLU A 654 -1.54 -12.14 -14.58
CA GLU A 654 -2.65 -12.20 -13.61
C GLU A 654 -3.39 -13.56 -13.63
N GLY A 655 -3.42 -14.24 -14.78
CA GLY A 655 -4.04 -15.55 -14.95
C GLY A 655 -3.16 -16.75 -14.59
N TRP A 656 -1.95 -16.54 -14.08
CA TRP A 656 -0.98 -17.62 -13.83
C TRP A 656 -1.13 -18.29 -12.46
N GLY A 657 -2.05 -17.81 -11.61
CA GLY A 657 -2.24 -18.31 -10.24
C GLY A 657 -1.23 -17.75 -9.25
N ILE A 658 -0.77 -16.52 -9.47
CA ILE A 658 0.09 -15.79 -8.53
C ILE A 658 -0.76 -15.37 -7.33
N PRO A 659 -0.32 -15.63 -6.07
CA PRO A 659 -1.06 -15.19 -4.89
C PRO A 659 -1.17 -13.65 -4.82
N GLY A 660 -2.30 -13.12 -4.34
CA GLY A 660 -2.46 -11.69 -4.10
C GLY A 660 -2.68 -10.82 -5.35
N ASP A 661 -2.72 -9.50 -5.14
CA ASP A 661 -2.97 -8.48 -6.19
C ASP A 661 -1.72 -7.60 -6.38
N HIS A 662 -0.61 -8.17 -6.84
CA HIS A 662 0.66 -7.45 -7.00
C HIS A 662 0.60 -6.41 -8.14
N PRO A 663 1.19 -5.21 -7.98
CA PRO A 663 1.33 -4.25 -9.08
C PRO A 663 2.00 -4.86 -10.32
N ILE A 664 1.39 -4.62 -11.50
CA ILE A 664 1.88 -5.16 -12.76
C ILE A 664 2.29 -4.04 -13.72
N PHE A 665 3.57 -3.99 -14.03
CA PHE A 665 4.14 -3.15 -15.08
C PHE A 665 4.14 -3.88 -16.42
N THR A 666 3.31 -3.42 -17.34
CA THR A 666 3.19 -4.02 -18.68
C THR A 666 3.96 -3.22 -19.72
N GLU A 667 5.02 -3.81 -20.29
CA GLU A 667 5.88 -3.22 -21.31
C GLU A 667 5.27 -3.41 -22.72
N HIS A 668 4.94 -2.31 -23.40
CA HIS A 668 4.42 -2.31 -24.78
C HIS A 668 5.48 -1.97 -25.84
N PHE A 669 6.60 -1.39 -25.42
CA PHE A 669 7.74 -1.09 -26.27
C PHE A 669 9.03 -1.02 -25.44
N PRO A 670 10.21 -1.26 -26.05
CA PRO A 670 11.48 -1.21 -25.35
C PRO A 670 11.74 0.14 -24.68
N GLY A 671 12.19 0.09 -23.42
CA GLY A 671 12.56 1.26 -22.64
C GLY A 671 11.36 2.06 -22.11
N GLN A 672 10.16 1.46 -22.04
CA GLN A 672 9.00 2.11 -21.42
C GLN A 672 9.25 2.45 -19.94
N PHE A 673 10.03 1.63 -19.25
CA PHE A 673 10.39 1.78 -17.84
C PHE A 673 11.87 2.14 -17.66
N SER A 674 12.42 3.03 -18.51
CA SER A 674 13.83 3.44 -18.43
C SER A 674 14.21 4.12 -17.11
N TRP A 675 13.21 4.55 -16.33
CA TRP A 675 13.38 5.07 -14.97
C TRP A 675 13.66 3.97 -13.94
N MET A 676 13.37 2.69 -14.23
CA MET A 676 13.76 1.58 -13.37
C MET A 676 15.26 1.31 -13.58
N LEU A 677 16.09 1.74 -12.63
CA LEU A 677 17.51 1.44 -12.62
C LEU A 677 17.71 0.06 -11.98
N GLU A 678 18.00 -0.95 -12.80
CA GLU A 678 18.24 -2.29 -12.30
C GLU A 678 19.47 -2.31 -11.37
N GLY A 679 19.22 -2.62 -10.09
CA GLY A 679 20.26 -2.95 -9.14
C GLY A 679 20.85 -4.29 -9.53
N SER A 680 22.18 -4.33 -9.72
CA SER A 680 22.89 -5.59 -9.95
C SER A 680 23.52 -6.06 -8.64
N LEU A 681 23.22 -7.31 -8.27
CA LEU A 681 23.99 -8.01 -7.25
C LEU A 681 25.12 -8.71 -7.99
N ASP A 682 26.37 -8.49 -7.60
CA ASP A 682 27.44 -9.37 -8.02
C ASP A 682 27.18 -10.76 -7.44
N ARG A 683 26.49 -11.61 -8.21
CA ARG A 683 26.12 -12.94 -7.78
C ARG A 683 27.32 -13.81 -7.46
N ARG A 684 28.45 -13.64 -8.18
CA ARG A 684 29.68 -14.38 -7.87
C ARG A 684 30.28 -13.89 -6.55
N GLY A 685 30.27 -12.58 -6.32
CA GLY A 685 30.60 -11.98 -5.04
C GLY A 685 29.70 -12.49 -3.90
N ALA A 686 28.37 -12.42 -4.05
CA ALA A 686 27.40 -12.89 -3.06
C ALA A 686 27.50 -14.41 -2.80
N GLN A 687 27.66 -15.23 -3.84
CA GLN A 687 27.90 -16.67 -3.73
C GLN A 687 29.26 -17.00 -3.07
N SER A 688 30.29 -16.17 -3.27
CA SER A 688 31.57 -16.35 -2.59
C SER A 688 31.52 -15.93 -1.11
N LEU A 689 30.59 -15.04 -0.75
CA LEU A 689 30.31 -14.58 0.61
C LEU A 689 29.35 -15.51 1.36
N PHE A 690 28.49 -16.24 0.64
CA PHE A 690 27.74 -17.37 1.19
C PHE A 690 28.67 -18.61 1.23
N PRO A 691 28.94 -19.22 2.40
CA PRO A 691 28.17 -19.17 3.66
C PRO A 691 28.76 -18.27 4.76
N ALA A 692 29.90 -17.60 4.56
CA ALA A 692 30.56 -16.85 5.64
C ALA A 692 29.64 -15.78 6.27
N SER A 693 28.69 -15.24 5.50
CA SER A 693 27.65 -14.31 5.97
C SER A 693 26.33 -14.97 6.41
N SER A 694 26.09 -16.25 6.12
CA SER A 694 24.82 -16.91 6.45
C SER A 694 24.73 -17.34 7.91
N GLY A 695 25.87 -17.50 8.59
CA GLY A 695 25.93 -17.96 9.97
C GLY A 695 25.58 -19.44 10.14
N LEU A 696 25.60 -20.24 9.06
CA LEU A 696 25.45 -21.70 9.08
C LEU A 696 26.79 -22.41 8.94
N GLU A 697 26.90 -23.59 9.53
CA GLU A 697 28.02 -24.50 9.34
C GLU A 697 27.78 -25.41 8.12
N LEU A 698 28.78 -25.51 7.24
CA LEU A 698 28.73 -26.34 6.04
C LEU A 698 29.65 -27.55 6.14
N SER A 699 29.23 -28.68 5.56
CA SER A 699 30.14 -29.80 5.29
C SER A 699 31.24 -29.40 4.29
N ALA A 700 32.29 -30.22 4.19
CA ALA A 700 33.40 -29.96 3.26
C ALA A 700 32.93 -29.97 1.79
N ASP A 701 32.04 -30.90 1.44
CA ASP A 701 31.54 -31.07 0.07
C ASP A 701 30.67 -29.89 -0.37
N VAL A 702 29.80 -29.40 0.52
CA VAL A 702 28.98 -28.22 0.24
C VAL A 702 29.88 -26.98 0.10
N ARG A 703 30.89 -26.82 0.97
CA ARG A 703 31.87 -25.72 0.84
C ARG A 703 32.64 -25.76 -0.49
N HIS A 704 33.00 -26.97 -0.93
CA HIS A 704 33.70 -27.15 -2.20
C HIS A 704 32.81 -26.72 -3.37
N ARG A 705 31.55 -27.19 -3.43
CA ARG A 705 30.60 -26.77 -4.47
C ARG A 705 30.34 -25.27 -4.48
N CYS A 706 30.20 -24.62 -3.31
CA CYS A 706 30.02 -23.16 -3.24
C CYS A 706 31.21 -22.40 -3.86
N ARG A 707 32.45 -22.89 -3.69
CA ARG A 707 33.66 -22.25 -4.24
C ARG A 707 33.79 -22.39 -5.75
N GLU A 708 33.28 -23.47 -6.32
CA GLU A 708 33.36 -23.73 -7.75
C GLU A 708 32.29 -22.96 -8.56
N GLY A 709 31.37 -22.26 -7.88
CA GLY A 709 30.29 -21.49 -8.52
C GLY A 709 29.13 -22.36 -9.01
N GLY A 710 29.19 -23.68 -8.78
CA GLY A 710 28.19 -24.65 -9.19
C GLY A 710 28.22 -25.06 -10.65
#